data_AF-H5SF43-F1
#
_entry.id   AF-H5SF43-F1
#
_cell.length_a   1.000
_cell.length_b   1.000
_cell.length_c   1.000
_cell.angle_alpha   90.00
_cell.angle_beta   90.00
_cell.angle_gamma   90.00
#
_symmetry.space_group_name_H-M   'P 1'
#
loop_
_entity.id
_entity.type
_entity.pdbx_description
1 polymer ?
#
loop_
_entity_poly.entity_id
_entity_poly.type
_entity_poly.pdbx_seq_one_letter_code
_entity_poly.pdbx_strand_id
1 'polypeptide(L)'
;MSSPSLTRNGLLPTPPIPEGLPKVELTENARQVLTKRYLRRGDDGKPVETVEEMFWRVAWHVARVEEQWGADVMARAMQYYHLLTSKKFFPNSPTFTGAGTPLGQLAACFVLPLSDDMGRDEAGIFQTLRNAALIQQTGGGNGFSFSRLRPKGALVKSSAGQATGPVGFLRVYDKAFGEIAQGGTRRGANMAVLRVDHPDIEEFITCKTDENAITNFNISVGITDAFMRAVENDEEWELRFPDVTDPRYRHFNGTLEDAEKAGIPIKVYKKVRARELFDKIVRQAHHNGEPGVLFLDTANRSNPVPHLYTLEATNPCGEQWLGPFENCCLGSVNLAEHCAPAGKVDWETLRQSVETATRFLDDVVEANAYVPAVPQLKEAAHRARRIGLGIMGLADLMYHVGVRYGSEEGQEFASQVMEFIRYHAMKTSIELAKERGPFPAIKGSIYDPENLKWQPPRSLVPYRRDWGRPPVDWEEIVAGIRQHGIRNAAQTTIAPTGCVVPGTLISTDRGLLPIETLGNIHGDQWQEVQLQVSSEGGERTATHFYINGQAHTLRVTTRRGYAIQGTDGHRIRVLVNGELVWKRLDELKPGMKVPLQSPGLIGAPRTVNLDTTLETDFHASPVTLPEVMTPELAYLIGLFMGDGSLKERSLRFALADRSLQRHVAALLEQV
;
A
#
# COMPACT_ATOMS: atom_id res chain seq x y z
N MET A 1 5.04 26.26 -27.21
CA MET A 1 4.07 25.22 -27.62
C MET A 1 2.69 25.69 -27.20
N SER A 2 1.75 25.78 -28.12
CA SER A 2 0.37 26.19 -27.86
C SER A 2 -0.24 25.27 -26.80
N SER A 3 -0.81 25.82 -25.72
CA SER A 3 -1.53 25.01 -24.73
C SER A 3 -2.65 24.23 -25.44
N PRO A 4 -2.77 22.90 -25.23
CA PRO A 4 -3.82 22.13 -25.87
C PRO A 4 -5.19 22.70 -25.48
N SER A 5 -6.11 22.77 -26.44
CA SER A 5 -7.48 23.23 -26.18
C SER A 5 -8.15 22.26 -25.21
N LEU A 6 -8.47 22.76 -24.01
CA LEU A 6 -9.21 21.99 -23.02
C LEU A 6 -10.67 21.88 -23.44
N THR A 7 -11.29 20.75 -23.12
CA THR A 7 -12.75 20.64 -23.20
C THR A 7 -13.40 21.60 -22.19
N ARG A 8 -14.69 21.85 -22.33
CA ARG A 8 -15.48 22.70 -21.41
C ARG A 8 -15.36 22.28 -19.93
N ASN A 9 -14.93 21.04 -19.68
CA ASN A 9 -14.82 20.44 -18.35
C ASN A 9 -13.36 20.33 -17.85
N GLY A 10 -12.41 21.02 -18.48
CA GLY A 10 -11.00 21.04 -18.05
C GLY A 10 -10.22 19.76 -18.33
N LEU A 11 -10.71 18.88 -19.23
CA LEU A 11 -10.04 17.65 -19.64
C LEU A 11 -9.38 17.82 -21.01
N LEU A 12 -8.34 17.02 -21.27
CA LEU A 12 -7.77 16.90 -22.60
C LEU A 12 -8.77 16.18 -23.52
N PRO A 13 -8.80 16.52 -24.83
CA PRO A 13 -9.68 15.86 -25.79
C PRO A 13 -9.54 14.33 -25.76
N THR A 14 -10.68 13.65 -25.66
CA THR A 14 -10.79 12.17 -25.66
C THR A 14 -11.81 11.81 -26.73
N PRO A 15 -11.51 10.89 -27.66
CA PRO A 15 -12.48 10.44 -28.66
C PRO A 15 -13.66 9.75 -28.00
N PRO A 16 -14.83 9.66 -28.67
CA PRO A 16 -15.95 8.88 -28.16
C PRO A 16 -15.56 7.41 -27.96
N ILE A 17 -16.22 6.74 -27.02
CA ILE A 17 -16.06 5.30 -26.79
C ILE A 17 -16.51 4.55 -28.05
N PRO A 18 -15.69 3.67 -28.65
CA PRO A 18 -16.11 2.83 -29.77
C PRO A 18 -17.34 1.97 -29.45
N GLU A 19 -18.22 1.79 -30.43
CA GLU A 19 -19.38 0.91 -30.29
C GLU A 19 -18.95 -0.55 -30.04
N GLY A 20 -19.72 -1.27 -29.22
CA GLY A 20 -19.49 -2.70 -28.95
C GLY A 20 -18.47 -3.01 -27.85
N LEU A 21 -17.89 -1.99 -27.18
CA LEU A 21 -17.05 -2.21 -26.01
C LEU A 21 -17.87 -2.66 -24.78
N PRO A 22 -17.34 -3.56 -23.93
CA PRO A 22 -18.05 -4.07 -22.77
C PRO A 22 -18.28 -2.96 -21.73
N LYS A 23 -19.39 -3.05 -21.00
CA LYS A 23 -19.62 -2.24 -19.80
C LYS A 23 -18.93 -2.87 -18.61
N VAL A 24 -18.53 -2.04 -17.65
CA VAL A 24 -17.88 -2.53 -16.42
C VAL A 24 -18.94 -3.02 -15.42
N GLU A 25 -18.76 -4.22 -14.92
CA GLU A 25 -19.58 -4.77 -13.83
C GLU A 25 -18.93 -4.49 -12.48
N LEU A 26 -19.55 -3.60 -11.71
CA LEU A 26 -19.09 -3.17 -10.40
C LEU A 26 -20.14 -3.46 -9.33
N THR A 27 -19.68 -3.82 -8.14
CA THR A 27 -20.53 -3.77 -6.95
C THR A 27 -20.94 -2.33 -6.67
N GLU A 28 -22.04 -2.13 -5.96
CA GLU A 28 -22.53 -0.80 -5.62
C GLU A 28 -21.47 0.02 -4.85
N ASN A 29 -20.80 -0.61 -3.89
CA ASN A 29 -19.69 0.01 -3.16
C ASN A 29 -18.53 0.43 -4.09
N ALA A 30 -18.11 -0.43 -5.03
CA ALA A 30 -17.04 -0.10 -5.97
C ALA A 30 -17.45 1.08 -6.88
N ARG A 31 -18.70 1.11 -7.35
CA ARG A 31 -19.25 2.21 -8.14
C ARG A 31 -19.28 3.52 -7.36
N GLN A 32 -19.66 3.48 -6.08
CA GLN A 32 -19.65 4.66 -5.21
C GLN A 32 -18.23 5.18 -4.95
N VAL A 33 -17.27 4.29 -4.68
CA VAL A 33 -15.86 4.67 -4.48
C VAL A 33 -15.31 5.33 -5.75
N LEU A 34 -15.54 4.73 -6.91
CA LEU A 34 -15.13 5.29 -8.21
C LEU A 34 -15.76 6.66 -8.46
N THR A 35 -17.06 6.78 -8.18
CA THR A 35 -17.80 8.03 -8.32
C THR A 35 -17.33 9.16 -7.41
N LYS A 36 -16.96 8.83 -6.17
CA LYS A 36 -16.53 9.82 -5.18
C LYS A 36 -15.09 10.26 -5.42
N ARG A 37 -14.20 9.35 -5.82
CA ARG A 37 -12.75 9.58 -5.81
C ARG A 37 -12.12 9.83 -7.18
N TYR A 38 -12.67 9.23 -8.23
CA TYR A 38 -11.96 9.14 -9.52
C TYR A 38 -12.72 9.80 -10.67
N LEU A 39 -14.06 9.83 -10.62
CA LEU A 39 -14.84 10.60 -11.58
C LEU A 39 -14.51 12.08 -11.47
N ARG A 40 -14.32 12.70 -12.62
CA ARG A 40 -14.15 14.14 -12.75
C ARG A 40 -15.44 14.87 -12.47
N ARG A 41 -15.31 16.03 -11.83
CA ARG A 41 -16.42 16.89 -11.46
C ARG A 41 -16.27 18.24 -12.16
N GLY A 42 -17.39 18.78 -12.62
CA GLY A 42 -17.47 20.12 -13.19
C GLY A 42 -17.48 21.18 -12.10
N ASP A 43 -17.58 22.43 -12.52
CA ASP A 43 -17.66 23.59 -11.61
C ASP A 43 -18.89 23.54 -10.70
N ASP A 44 -19.93 22.80 -11.09
CA ASP A 44 -21.14 22.55 -10.30
C ASP A 44 -20.99 21.40 -9.29
N GLY A 45 -19.80 20.81 -9.20
CA GLY A 45 -19.49 19.69 -8.31
C GLY A 45 -20.08 18.35 -8.75
N LYS A 46 -20.78 18.27 -9.88
CA LYS A 46 -21.37 17.02 -10.38
C LYS A 46 -20.40 16.26 -11.29
N PRO A 47 -20.50 14.92 -11.35
CA PRO A 47 -19.70 14.14 -12.29
C PRO A 47 -19.92 14.60 -13.74
N VAL A 48 -18.82 14.85 -14.46
CA VAL A 48 -18.82 15.25 -15.88
C VAL A 48 -18.45 14.10 -16.82
N GLU A 49 -18.23 12.92 -16.25
CA GLU A 49 -18.00 11.66 -16.94
C GLU A 49 -18.68 10.53 -16.15
N THR A 50 -19.02 9.47 -16.84
CA THR A 50 -19.46 8.18 -16.30
C THR A 50 -18.25 7.30 -15.94
N VAL A 51 -18.50 6.17 -15.29
CA VAL A 51 -17.42 5.23 -14.93
C VAL A 51 -16.76 4.66 -16.18
N GLU A 52 -17.55 4.33 -17.19
CA GLU A 52 -17.08 3.83 -18.48
C GLU A 52 -16.26 4.90 -19.22
N GLU A 53 -16.71 6.17 -19.23
CA GLU A 53 -15.94 7.28 -19.80
C GLU A 53 -14.63 7.53 -19.05
N MET A 54 -14.61 7.37 -17.72
CA MET A 54 -13.38 7.45 -16.92
C MET A 54 -12.39 6.36 -17.31
N PHE A 55 -12.83 5.09 -17.42
CA PHE A 55 -11.97 4.00 -17.87
C PHE A 55 -11.47 4.23 -19.30
N TRP A 56 -12.32 4.73 -20.19
CA TRP A 56 -11.94 5.07 -21.56
C TRP A 56 -10.92 6.20 -21.62
N ARG A 57 -11.12 7.27 -20.84
CA ARG A 57 -10.15 8.37 -20.71
C ARG A 57 -8.79 7.84 -20.26
N VAL A 58 -8.75 7.02 -19.22
CA VAL A 58 -7.49 6.44 -18.72
C VAL A 58 -6.82 5.60 -19.81
N ALA A 59 -7.57 4.67 -20.43
CA ALA A 59 -7.05 3.80 -21.46
C ALA A 59 -6.53 4.57 -22.68
N TRP A 60 -7.29 5.54 -23.19
CA TRP A 60 -6.92 6.36 -24.34
C TRP A 60 -5.68 7.21 -24.09
N HIS A 61 -5.63 7.96 -22.97
CA HIS A 61 -4.53 8.88 -22.72
C HIS A 61 -3.21 8.16 -22.38
N VAL A 62 -3.27 6.94 -21.83
CA VAL A 62 -2.09 6.08 -21.70
C VAL A 62 -1.69 5.52 -23.06
N ALA A 63 -2.63 4.97 -23.84
CA ALA A 63 -2.35 4.41 -25.17
C ALA A 63 -1.85 5.45 -26.19
N ARG A 64 -2.16 6.75 -26.01
CA ARG A 64 -1.78 7.80 -26.97
C ARG A 64 -0.27 7.86 -27.23
N VAL A 65 0.56 7.47 -26.27
CA VAL A 65 2.02 7.46 -26.45
C VAL A 65 2.50 6.39 -27.44
N GLU A 66 1.64 5.45 -27.83
CA GLU A 66 1.94 4.44 -28.85
C GLU A 66 2.08 5.03 -30.26
N GLU A 67 1.51 6.23 -30.49
CA GLU A 67 1.62 6.93 -31.77
C GLU A 67 3.09 7.17 -32.16
N GLN A 68 3.95 7.49 -31.19
CA GLN A 68 5.36 7.75 -31.44
C GLN A 68 6.13 6.48 -31.88
N TRP A 69 5.56 5.29 -31.64
CA TRP A 69 6.09 4.00 -32.05
C TRP A 69 5.39 3.46 -33.30
N GLY A 70 4.53 4.26 -33.94
CA GLY A 70 3.79 3.88 -35.15
C GLY A 70 2.72 2.81 -34.95
N ALA A 71 2.28 2.59 -33.70
CA ALA A 71 1.26 1.61 -33.38
C ALA A 71 -0.15 2.21 -33.41
N ASP A 72 -1.16 1.36 -33.61
CA ASP A 72 -2.57 1.77 -33.62
C ASP A 72 -3.04 2.12 -32.20
N VAL A 73 -3.13 3.43 -31.93
CA VAL A 73 -3.55 4.00 -30.65
C VAL A 73 -4.97 3.54 -30.28
N MET A 74 -5.89 3.45 -31.25
CA MET A 74 -7.28 3.09 -30.97
C MET A 74 -7.37 1.61 -30.57
N ALA A 75 -6.70 0.73 -31.32
CA ALA A 75 -6.62 -0.68 -30.98
C ALA A 75 -5.98 -0.89 -29.60
N ARG A 76 -4.91 -0.16 -29.27
CA ARG A 76 -4.30 -0.25 -27.94
C ARG A 76 -5.21 0.27 -26.84
N ALA A 77 -5.87 1.41 -27.05
CA ALA A 77 -6.82 1.96 -26.09
C ALA A 77 -7.96 0.98 -25.79
N MET A 78 -8.48 0.28 -26.81
CA MET A 78 -9.49 -0.78 -26.61
C MET A 78 -8.96 -1.95 -25.77
N GLN A 79 -7.72 -2.38 -25.98
CA GLN A 79 -7.09 -3.43 -25.16
C GLN A 79 -6.93 -3.00 -23.70
N TYR A 80 -6.46 -1.78 -23.46
CA TYR A 80 -6.33 -1.24 -22.11
C TYR A 80 -7.68 -1.05 -21.44
N TYR A 81 -8.67 -0.56 -22.16
CA TYR A 81 -10.03 -0.43 -21.67
C TYR A 81 -10.59 -1.81 -21.24
N HIS A 82 -10.40 -2.85 -22.05
CA HIS A 82 -10.83 -4.20 -21.71
C HIS A 82 -10.10 -4.75 -20.46
N LEU A 83 -8.80 -4.52 -20.35
CA LEU A 83 -8.00 -4.91 -19.18
C LEU A 83 -8.52 -4.27 -17.88
N LEU A 84 -8.87 -2.98 -17.93
CA LEU A 84 -9.38 -2.23 -16.77
C LEU A 84 -10.82 -2.61 -16.42
N THR A 85 -11.70 -2.69 -17.42
CA THR A 85 -13.14 -2.97 -17.20
C THR A 85 -13.43 -4.43 -16.86
N SER A 86 -12.55 -5.36 -17.25
CA SER A 86 -12.59 -6.74 -16.74
C SER A 86 -12.04 -6.89 -15.32
N LYS A 87 -11.58 -5.79 -14.69
CA LYS A 87 -11.01 -5.75 -13.33
C LYS A 87 -9.76 -6.61 -13.14
N LYS A 88 -9.19 -7.16 -14.22
CA LYS A 88 -7.99 -8.01 -14.21
C LYS A 88 -6.73 -7.26 -13.83
N PHE A 89 -6.73 -5.93 -14.01
CA PHE A 89 -5.65 -5.05 -13.57
C PHE A 89 -6.19 -3.67 -13.25
N PHE A 90 -5.62 -3.03 -12.24
CA PHE A 90 -5.81 -1.59 -12.01
C PHE A 90 -4.47 -0.88 -11.83
N PRO A 91 -4.30 0.30 -12.43
CA PRO A 91 -3.16 1.15 -12.13
C PRO A 91 -3.34 1.83 -10.78
N ASN A 92 -2.29 2.47 -10.30
CA ASN A 92 -2.35 3.28 -9.09
C ASN A 92 -3.39 4.43 -9.20
N SER A 93 -3.80 4.96 -8.05
CA SER A 93 -4.76 6.06 -7.97
C SER A 93 -4.37 7.29 -8.82
N PRO A 94 -3.09 7.73 -8.83
CA PRO A 94 -2.68 8.88 -9.64
C PRO A 94 -2.91 8.68 -11.15
N THR A 95 -2.78 7.45 -11.67
CA THR A 95 -3.10 7.20 -13.08
C THR A 95 -4.59 7.46 -13.38
N PHE A 96 -5.50 7.01 -12.51
CA PHE A 96 -6.93 7.32 -12.65
C PHE A 96 -7.22 8.82 -12.59
N THR A 97 -6.60 9.51 -11.61
CA THR A 97 -6.78 10.95 -11.38
C THR A 97 -5.88 11.83 -12.23
N GLY A 98 -5.03 11.29 -13.09
CA GLY A 98 -4.03 12.09 -13.84
C GLY A 98 -4.21 11.97 -15.34
N ALA A 99 -4.59 10.78 -15.83
CA ALA A 99 -4.69 10.54 -17.27
C ALA A 99 -5.74 11.47 -17.91
N GLY A 100 -5.35 12.16 -18.99
CA GLY A 100 -6.24 13.06 -19.72
C GLY A 100 -6.54 14.39 -19.03
N THR A 101 -5.71 14.82 -18.08
CA THR A 101 -5.90 16.10 -17.38
C THR A 101 -4.68 17.02 -17.52
N PRO A 102 -4.83 18.33 -17.28
CA PRO A 102 -3.74 19.29 -17.45
C PRO A 102 -2.53 19.01 -16.53
N LEU A 103 -2.79 18.55 -15.31
CA LEU A 103 -1.72 18.20 -14.35
C LEU A 103 -0.98 16.92 -14.76
N GLY A 104 -1.68 15.94 -15.33
CA GLY A 104 -1.09 14.78 -16.01
C GLY A 104 -0.20 13.85 -15.19
N GLN A 105 -0.08 14.01 -13.87
CA GLN A 105 0.78 13.15 -13.05
C GLN A 105 0.14 11.78 -12.80
N LEU A 106 0.77 10.73 -13.29
CA LEU A 106 0.39 9.31 -13.20
C LEU A 106 1.27 8.52 -12.21
N ALA A 107 2.49 8.99 -11.97
CA ALA A 107 3.38 8.41 -10.96
C ALA A 107 2.96 8.83 -9.55
N ALA A 108 3.06 7.90 -8.59
CA ALA A 108 2.54 8.13 -7.23
C ALA A 108 3.55 8.71 -6.27
N CYS A 109 4.81 8.30 -6.38
CA CYS A 109 5.84 8.61 -5.40
C CYS A 109 7.19 8.77 -6.08
N PHE A 110 8.09 9.48 -5.40
CA PHE A 110 9.44 9.76 -5.85
C PHE A 110 10.43 9.62 -4.70
N VAL A 111 11.69 9.25 -4.98
CA VAL A 111 12.77 9.35 -3.98
C VAL A 111 13.68 10.50 -4.37
N LEU A 112 13.96 11.40 -3.44
CA LEU A 112 14.80 12.55 -3.69
C LEU A 112 16.15 12.40 -2.96
N PRO A 113 17.27 12.74 -3.63
CA PRO A 113 18.58 12.71 -2.99
C PRO A 113 18.67 13.82 -1.93
N LEU A 114 19.50 13.59 -0.90
CA LEU A 114 19.77 14.57 0.14
C LEU A 114 21.29 14.61 0.39
N SER A 115 21.91 15.74 0.08
CA SER A 115 23.32 16.01 0.31
C SER A 115 23.51 16.89 1.54
N ASP A 116 24.70 16.81 2.15
CA ASP A 116 25.09 17.60 3.32
C ASP A 116 25.49 19.04 2.96
N ASP A 117 24.60 19.74 2.26
CA ASP A 117 24.73 21.15 1.87
C ASP A 117 23.37 21.85 1.99
N MET A 118 23.35 23.15 2.27
CA MET A 118 22.11 23.88 2.53
C MET A 118 21.25 24.15 1.27
N GLY A 119 21.83 24.10 0.07
CA GLY A 119 21.11 24.39 -1.18
C GLY A 119 21.94 24.94 -2.34
N ARG A 120 23.28 24.94 -2.25
CA ARG A 120 24.18 25.20 -3.37
C ARG A 120 24.24 24.00 -4.33
N ASP A 121 24.20 22.80 -3.77
CA ASP A 121 24.04 21.56 -4.53
C ASP A 121 22.56 21.36 -4.90
N GLU A 122 22.28 20.76 -6.07
CA GLU A 122 20.90 20.48 -6.51
C GLU A 122 20.16 19.50 -5.59
N ALA A 123 20.91 18.64 -4.89
CA ALA A 123 20.45 17.75 -3.84
C ALA A 123 20.65 18.36 -2.44
N GLY A 124 20.95 19.65 -2.30
CA GLY A 124 21.06 20.30 -0.99
C GLY A 124 19.74 20.25 -0.21
N ILE A 125 19.81 20.40 1.10
CA ILE A 125 18.70 20.25 2.05
C ILE A 125 17.49 21.12 1.62
N PHE A 126 17.63 22.43 1.45
CA PHE A 126 16.46 23.26 1.13
C PHE A 126 16.04 23.18 -0.35
N GLN A 127 16.95 22.82 -1.25
CA GLN A 127 16.61 22.58 -2.65
C GLN A 127 15.76 21.31 -2.79
N THR A 128 16.13 20.26 -2.06
CA THR A 128 15.38 19.01 -1.97
C THR A 128 14.01 19.23 -1.34
N LEU A 129 13.93 20.01 -0.25
CA LEU A 129 12.66 20.38 0.37
C LEU A 129 11.74 21.13 -0.61
N ARG A 130 12.27 22.10 -1.37
CA ARG A 130 11.52 22.80 -2.42
C ARG A 130 10.99 21.81 -3.46
N ASN A 131 11.83 20.92 -3.97
CA ASN A 131 11.44 19.94 -4.98
C ASN A 131 10.35 18.99 -4.44
N ALA A 132 10.51 18.51 -3.21
CA ALA A 132 9.51 17.68 -2.54
C ALA A 132 8.15 18.37 -2.38
N ALA A 133 8.16 19.66 -2.02
CA ALA A 133 6.95 20.47 -1.89
C ALA A 133 6.19 20.60 -3.22
N LEU A 134 6.91 20.83 -4.32
CA LEU A 134 6.33 20.89 -5.67
C LEU A 134 5.72 19.56 -6.11
N ILE A 135 6.35 18.44 -5.73
CA ILE A 135 5.83 17.08 -5.97
C ILE A 135 4.58 16.80 -5.14
N GLN A 136 4.54 17.24 -3.88
CA GLN A 136 3.34 17.09 -3.05
C GLN A 136 2.17 17.93 -3.55
N GLN A 137 2.44 19.12 -4.10
CA GLN A 137 1.41 19.97 -4.69
C GLN A 137 0.65 19.27 -5.82
N THR A 138 1.30 18.38 -6.57
CA THR A 138 0.69 17.55 -7.61
C THR A 138 0.18 16.20 -7.09
N GLY A 139 0.22 15.96 -5.78
CA GLY A 139 -0.30 14.76 -5.11
C GLY A 139 0.68 13.60 -4.98
N GLY A 140 1.97 13.83 -5.21
CA GLY A 140 3.03 12.83 -5.08
C GLY A 140 3.55 12.66 -3.66
N GLY A 141 3.92 11.43 -3.29
CA GLY A 141 4.66 11.14 -2.05
C GLY A 141 6.18 11.17 -2.24
N ASN A 142 6.96 11.32 -1.16
CA ASN A 142 8.41 11.43 -1.23
C ASN A 142 9.15 10.45 -0.31
N GLY A 143 10.28 9.91 -0.75
CA GLY A 143 11.22 9.18 0.09
C GLY A 143 12.58 9.87 0.16
N PHE A 144 13.26 9.76 1.29
CA PHE A 144 14.54 10.42 1.54
C PHE A 144 15.48 9.52 2.35
N SER A 145 16.76 9.49 2.00
CA SER A 145 17.83 9.03 2.90
C SER A 145 18.44 10.24 3.59
N PHE A 146 18.30 10.31 4.91
CA PHE A 146 18.97 11.32 5.75
C PHE A 146 20.39 10.90 6.16
N SER A 147 20.84 9.73 5.70
CA SER A 147 22.11 9.09 6.11
C SER A 147 23.36 9.85 5.72
N ARG A 148 23.27 10.74 4.73
CA ARG A 148 24.40 11.56 4.26
C ARG A 148 24.59 12.84 5.08
N LEU A 149 23.61 13.26 5.87
CA LEU A 149 23.71 14.49 6.65
C LEU A 149 24.68 14.33 7.81
N ARG A 150 25.48 15.37 8.07
CA ARG A 150 26.45 15.32 9.17
C ARG A 150 25.76 15.13 10.54
N PRO A 151 26.42 14.45 11.49
CA PRO A 151 25.90 14.26 12.83
C PRO A 151 25.62 15.56 13.57
N LYS A 152 24.67 15.51 14.50
CA LYS A 152 24.43 16.58 15.47
C LYS A 152 25.71 16.93 16.24
N GLY A 153 25.94 18.23 16.46
CA GLY A 153 27.15 18.72 17.10
C GLY A 153 28.37 18.83 16.17
N ALA A 154 28.31 18.32 14.93
CA ALA A 154 29.40 18.46 13.97
C ALA A 154 29.63 19.94 13.60
N LEU A 155 30.90 20.30 13.34
CA LEU A 155 31.28 21.68 13.03
C LEU A 155 30.67 22.16 11.71
N VAL A 156 30.10 23.38 11.73
CA VAL A 156 29.65 24.09 10.54
C VAL A 156 30.61 25.25 10.27
N LYS A 157 31.59 25.02 9.39
CA LYS A 157 32.70 25.96 9.16
C LYS A 157 32.27 27.37 8.71
N SER A 158 31.18 27.47 7.96
CA SER A 158 30.69 28.76 7.43
C SER A 158 30.03 29.65 8.48
N SER A 159 29.41 29.07 9.51
CA SER A 159 28.70 29.82 10.56
C SER A 159 29.39 29.76 11.93
N ALA A 160 30.50 29.03 12.04
CA ALA A 160 31.18 28.70 13.31
C ALA A 160 30.25 28.04 14.36
N GLY A 161 29.11 27.49 13.93
CA GLY A 161 28.12 26.82 14.77
C GLY A 161 28.22 25.30 14.75
N GLN A 162 27.24 24.65 15.38
CA GLN A 162 27.07 23.20 15.42
C GLN A 162 25.87 22.77 14.58
N ALA A 163 25.99 21.61 13.92
CA ALA A 163 24.90 21.03 13.15
C ALA A 163 23.78 20.48 14.06
N THR A 164 22.54 20.58 13.59
CA THR A 164 21.35 20.03 14.27
C THR A 164 21.15 18.53 14.01
N GLY A 165 21.90 17.97 13.06
CA GLY A 165 21.82 16.56 12.66
C GLY A 165 20.59 16.23 11.79
N PRO A 166 20.49 14.98 11.31
CA PRO A 166 19.40 14.53 10.45
C PRO A 166 18.02 14.64 11.11
N VAL A 167 17.90 14.37 12.41
CA VAL A 167 16.62 14.48 13.13
C VAL A 167 16.16 15.95 13.21
N GLY A 168 17.09 16.90 13.34
CA GLY A 168 16.77 18.33 13.31
C GLY A 168 16.15 18.75 11.97
N PHE A 169 16.76 18.34 10.85
CA PHE A 169 16.22 18.64 9.52
C PHE A 169 14.94 17.85 9.19
N LEU A 170 14.80 16.63 9.70
CA LEU A 170 13.55 15.87 9.60
C LEU A 170 12.38 16.65 10.21
N ARG A 171 12.58 17.30 11.37
CA ARG A 171 11.55 18.17 11.99
C ARG A 171 11.24 19.42 11.15
N VAL A 172 12.22 19.96 10.43
CA VAL A 172 11.99 21.08 9.49
C VAL A 172 11.10 20.62 8.34
N TYR A 173 11.42 19.49 7.72
CA TYR A 173 10.64 18.91 6.64
C TYR A 173 9.22 18.56 7.10
N ASP A 174 9.09 17.94 8.27
CA ASP A 174 7.80 17.58 8.84
C ASP A 174 6.87 18.79 8.97
N LYS A 175 7.37 19.89 9.56
CA LYS A 175 6.61 21.13 9.68
C LYS A 175 6.24 21.72 8.32
N ALA A 176 7.19 21.78 7.38
CA ALA A 176 6.95 22.32 6.05
C ALA A 176 5.84 21.54 5.30
N PHE A 177 5.87 20.20 5.36
CA PHE A 177 4.84 19.38 4.73
C PHE A 177 3.49 19.45 5.46
N GLY A 178 3.49 19.68 6.77
CA GLY A 178 2.27 19.97 7.53
C GLY A 178 1.53 21.21 7.00
N GLU A 179 2.24 22.28 6.67
CA GLU A 179 1.67 23.50 6.09
C GLU A 179 1.19 23.30 4.65
N ILE A 180 1.97 22.59 3.83
CA ILE A 180 1.61 22.31 2.43
C ILE A 180 0.33 21.45 2.34
N ALA A 181 0.18 20.47 3.24
CA ALA A 181 -0.98 19.59 3.27
C ALA A 181 -2.31 20.33 3.54
N GLN A 182 -2.28 21.50 4.18
CA GLN A 182 -3.48 22.32 4.43
C GLN A 182 -4.00 23.00 3.16
N GLY A 183 -3.13 23.26 2.17
CA GLY A 183 -3.48 23.93 0.92
C GLY A 183 -3.81 23.00 -0.25
N GLY A 184 -3.60 21.68 -0.11
CA GLY A 184 -3.79 20.68 -1.16
C GLY A 184 -5.00 19.78 -0.94
N THR A 185 -5.51 19.16 -2.01
CA THR A 185 -6.64 18.21 -1.95
C THR A 185 -6.25 16.85 -1.36
N ARG A 186 -4.95 16.57 -1.16
CA ARG A 186 -4.42 15.31 -0.59
C ARG A 186 -3.11 15.56 0.17
N ARG A 187 -2.99 14.99 1.37
CA ARG A 187 -1.73 14.96 2.15
C ARG A 187 -0.73 14.01 1.48
N GLY A 188 0.43 14.53 1.08
CA GLY A 188 1.52 13.72 0.55
C GLY A 188 2.19 12.90 1.67
N ALA A 189 2.39 11.60 1.47
CA ALA A 189 3.11 10.75 2.41
C ALA A 189 4.62 10.90 2.21
N ASN A 190 5.40 10.83 3.30
CA ASN A 190 6.86 10.88 3.22
C ASN A 190 7.51 9.70 3.95
N MET A 191 8.69 9.26 3.49
CA MET A 191 9.56 8.29 4.17
C MET A 191 10.92 8.92 4.45
N ALA A 192 11.39 8.79 5.69
CA ALA A 192 12.76 9.12 6.05
C ALA A 192 13.52 7.85 6.45
N VAL A 193 14.70 7.66 5.86
CA VAL A 193 15.59 6.54 6.15
C VAL A 193 16.88 7.04 6.79
N LEU A 194 17.31 6.38 7.86
CA LEU A 194 18.64 6.62 8.46
C LEU A 194 19.38 5.29 8.63
N ARG A 195 20.62 5.23 8.13
CA ARG A 195 21.45 4.02 8.21
C ARG A 195 21.84 3.70 9.65
N VAL A 196 21.88 2.41 9.99
CA VAL A 196 22.04 1.93 11.37
C VAL A 196 23.35 2.33 12.06
N ASP A 197 24.42 2.59 11.30
CA ASP A 197 25.70 3.07 11.85
C ASP A 197 25.74 4.59 12.08
N HIS A 198 24.70 5.35 11.71
CA HIS A 198 24.75 6.80 11.81
C HIS A 198 24.85 7.23 13.29
N PRO A 199 25.69 8.22 13.68
CA PRO A 199 25.83 8.66 15.07
C PRO A 199 24.54 9.08 15.77
N ASP A 200 23.59 9.64 15.01
CA ASP A 200 22.27 10.05 15.51
C ASP A 200 21.19 8.96 15.43
N ILE A 201 21.55 7.70 15.15
CA ILE A 201 20.57 6.60 14.97
C ILE A 201 19.70 6.38 16.21
N GLU A 202 20.26 6.50 17.41
CA GLU A 202 19.50 6.32 18.64
C GLU A 202 18.45 7.40 18.83
N GLU A 203 18.75 8.66 18.47
CA GLU A 203 17.79 9.77 18.50
C GLU A 203 16.71 9.53 17.45
N PHE A 204 17.09 9.11 16.24
CA PHE A 204 16.17 8.81 15.14
C PHE A 204 15.19 7.68 15.46
N ILE A 205 15.64 6.58 16.07
CA ILE A 205 14.76 5.47 16.49
C ILE A 205 13.67 5.95 17.46
N THR A 206 13.99 6.92 18.32
CA THR A 206 13.07 7.43 19.36
C THR A 206 12.38 8.74 19.01
N CYS A 207 12.64 9.33 17.84
CA CYS A 207 12.17 10.68 17.51
C CYS A 207 10.64 10.77 17.36
N LYS A 208 10.00 9.61 17.22
CA LYS A 208 8.55 9.39 17.11
C LYS A 208 7.94 8.61 18.27
N THR A 209 8.63 8.46 19.41
CA THR A 209 8.02 7.83 20.59
C THR A 209 6.76 8.60 21.05
N ASP A 210 6.78 9.93 20.95
CA ASP A 210 5.56 10.73 20.94
C ASP A 210 5.04 10.83 19.49
N GLU A 211 3.86 10.27 19.23
CA GLU A 211 3.24 10.24 17.90
C GLU A 211 2.99 11.64 17.31
N ASN A 212 2.94 12.69 18.15
CA ASN A 212 2.75 14.08 17.71
C ASN A 212 4.05 14.78 17.32
N ALA A 213 5.22 14.16 17.56
CA ALA A 213 6.51 14.82 17.37
C ALA A 213 6.88 15.00 15.88
N ILE A 214 6.45 14.06 15.03
CA ILE A 214 6.66 14.03 13.57
C ILE A 214 5.45 13.32 12.96
N THR A 215 4.56 14.04 12.27
CA THR A 215 3.26 13.48 11.83
C THR A 215 3.13 13.30 10.31
N ASN A 216 4.10 13.81 9.55
CA ASN A 216 4.09 13.82 8.08
C ASN A 216 5.09 12.84 7.46
N PHE A 217 5.78 12.05 8.28
CA PHE A 217 6.77 11.07 7.85
C PHE A 217 6.50 9.71 8.47
N ASN A 218 6.65 8.67 7.66
CA ASN A 218 7.06 7.36 8.11
C ASN A 218 8.59 7.38 8.30
N ILE A 219 9.12 6.70 9.32
CA ILE A 219 10.57 6.52 9.51
C ILE A 219 10.98 5.06 9.38
N SER A 220 12.16 4.80 8.82
CA SER A 220 12.75 3.46 8.74
C SER A 220 14.25 3.46 8.97
N VAL A 221 14.76 2.42 9.62
CA VAL A 221 16.19 2.21 9.78
C VAL A 221 16.73 1.43 8.59
N GLY A 222 17.79 1.96 7.97
CA GLY A 222 18.57 1.27 6.94
C GLY A 222 19.52 0.26 7.57
N ILE A 223 19.17 -1.01 7.52
CA ILE A 223 19.90 -2.14 8.10
C ILE A 223 20.91 -2.70 7.09
N THR A 224 22.12 -3.02 7.56
CA THR A 224 23.15 -3.72 6.79
C THR A 224 23.28 -5.17 7.26
N ASP A 225 23.78 -6.05 6.40
CA ASP A 225 24.05 -7.45 6.74
C ASP A 225 25.14 -7.53 7.84
N ALA A 226 26.09 -6.58 7.83
CA ALA A 226 27.12 -6.48 8.87
C ALA A 226 26.51 -6.21 10.25
N PHE A 227 25.51 -5.33 10.34
CA PHE A 227 24.79 -5.09 11.58
C PHE A 227 24.03 -6.33 12.04
N MET A 228 23.33 -7.02 11.14
CA MET A 228 22.59 -8.24 11.51
C MET A 228 23.50 -9.35 12.02
N ARG A 229 24.70 -9.53 11.43
CA ARG A 229 25.71 -10.44 11.97
C ARG A 229 26.18 -10.03 13.36
N ALA A 230 26.41 -8.73 13.59
CA ALA A 230 26.77 -8.23 14.92
C ALA A 230 25.65 -8.45 15.95
N VAL A 231 24.38 -8.36 15.55
CA VAL A 231 23.22 -8.69 16.40
C VAL A 231 23.21 -10.19 16.74
N GLU A 232 23.38 -11.07 15.75
CA GLU A 232 23.41 -12.52 15.95
C GLU A 232 24.53 -12.93 16.90
N ASN A 233 25.74 -12.39 16.70
CA ASN A 233 26.93 -12.69 17.48
C ASN A 233 27.03 -11.93 18.82
N ASP A 234 26.11 -11.01 19.09
CA ASP A 234 26.14 -10.15 20.28
C ASP A 234 27.44 -9.31 20.39
N GLU A 235 27.80 -8.66 19.29
CA GLU A 235 29.00 -7.84 19.16
C GLU A 235 28.74 -6.36 19.48
N GLU A 236 29.81 -5.59 19.62
CA GLU A 236 29.72 -4.12 19.60
C GLU A 236 29.55 -3.60 18.17
N TRP A 237 28.83 -2.50 18.04
CA TRP A 237 28.55 -1.80 16.80
C TRP A 237 29.06 -0.37 16.89
N GLU A 238 29.78 0.08 15.85
CA GLU A 238 30.36 1.42 15.80
C GLU A 238 29.39 2.40 15.14
N LEU A 239 28.99 3.43 15.88
CA LEU A 239 28.28 4.58 15.33
C LEU A 239 29.32 5.55 14.75
N ARG A 240 29.33 5.66 13.42
CA ARG A 240 30.45 6.22 12.66
C ARG A 240 30.01 7.03 11.46
N PHE A 241 30.82 8.01 11.09
CA PHE A 241 30.56 8.94 9.99
C PHE A 241 31.87 9.44 9.37
N PRO A 242 31.92 9.86 8.09
CA PRO A 242 33.11 10.47 7.51
C PRO A 242 33.57 11.69 8.34
N ASP A 243 34.87 11.87 8.51
CA ASP A 243 35.42 13.00 9.24
C ASP A 243 35.17 14.30 8.47
N VAL A 244 34.18 15.05 8.93
CA VAL A 244 33.76 16.32 8.31
C VAL A 244 34.83 17.41 8.36
N THR A 245 35.91 17.21 9.13
CA THR A 245 37.04 18.15 9.22
C THR A 245 38.10 17.90 8.14
N ASP A 246 38.09 16.71 7.51
CA ASP A 246 39.00 16.40 6.41
C ASP A 246 38.69 17.31 5.20
N PRO A 247 39.70 17.96 4.60
CA PRO A 247 39.49 18.83 3.44
C PRO A 247 38.76 18.17 2.27
N ARG A 248 38.93 16.85 2.08
CA ARG A 248 38.27 16.07 1.02
C ARG A 248 36.76 15.95 1.23
N TYR A 249 36.29 16.00 2.47
CA TYR A 249 34.85 15.94 2.78
C TYR A 249 34.09 17.14 2.22
N ARG A 250 34.73 18.31 2.08
CA ARG A 250 34.08 19.55 1.61
C ARG A 250 33.39 19.43 0.25
N HIS A 251 33.89 18.54 -0.61
CA HIS A 251 33.37 18.30 -1.96
C HIS A 251 32.85 16.87 -2.13
N PHE A 252 32.68 16.14 -1.03
CA PHE A 252 32.24 14.77 -1.03
C PHE A 252 30.71 14.70 -0.94
N ASN A 253 30.11 13.93 -1.84
CA ASN A 253 28.69 13.60 -1.82
C ASN A 253 28.51 12.13 -2.19
N GLY A 254 28.56 11.25 -1.19
CA GLY A 254 28.47 9.80 -1.36
C GLY A 254 28.07 9.09 -0.08
N THR A 255 28.01 7.76 -0.12
CA THR A 255 27.71 6.94 1.06
C THR A 255 28.92 6.80 1.99
N LEU A 256 28.76 6.13 3.13
CA LEU A 256 29.90 5.83 4.01
C LEU A 256 30.97 5.02 3.29
N GLU A 257 30.55 4.01 2.51
CA GLU A 257 31.43 3.14 1.75
C GLU A 257 32.17 3.89 0.63
N ASP A 258 31.54 4.92 0.05
CA ASP A 258 32.20 5.79 -0.93
C ASP A 258 33.28 6.67 -0.27
N ALA A 259 33.03 7.13 0.96
CA ALA A 259 34.01 7.90 1.73
C ALA A 259 35.24 7.05 2.07
N GLU A 260 35.03 5.80 2.50
CA GLU A 260 36.10 4.82 2.75
C GLU A 260 36.95 4.60 1.48
N LYS A 261 36.30 4.38 0.32
CA LYS A 261 36.99 4.22 -0.98
C LYS A 261 37.75 5.48 -1.41
N ALA A 262 37.23 6.66 -1.12
CA ALA A 262 37.89 7.94 -1.37
C ALA A 262 39.04 8.24 -0.38
N GLY A 263 39.27 7.36 0.60
CA GLY A 263 40.29 7.51 1.63
C GLY A 263 39.99 8.62 2.64
N ILE A 264 38.73 9.07 2.73
CA ILE A 264 38.29 10.03 3.74
C ILE A 264 38.26 9.27 5.08
N PRO A 265 38.92 9.77 6.15
CA PRO A 265 38.93 9.09 7.44
C PRO A 265 37.51 8.93 7.99
N ILE A 266 37.22 7.79 8.59
CA ILE A 266 35.94 7.55 9.27
C ILE A 266 36.13 7.79 10.77
N LYS A 267 35.28 8.64 11.34
CA LYS A 267 35.28 8.93 12.77
C LYS A 267 34.23 8.07 13.46
N VAL A 268 34.66 7.31 14.47
CA VAL A 268 33.76 6.60 15.40
C VAL A 268 33.37 7.56 16.51
N TYR A 269 32.06 7.76 16.68
CA TYR A 269 31.49 8.67 17.69
C TYR A 269 31.13 7.92 18.97
N LYS A 270 30.65 6.68 18.85
CA LYS A 270 30.20 5.85 19.96
C LYS A 270 30.25 4.37 19.56
N LYS A 271 30.47 3.48 20.53
CA LYS A 271 30.22 2.04 20.39
C LYS A 271 28.99 1.66 21.20
N VAL A 272 28.14 0.80 20.66
CA VAL A 272 26.92 0.30 21.32
C VAL A 272 26.84 -1.21 21.15
N ARG A 273 26.14 -1.92 22.02
CA ARG A 273 25.85 -3.35 21.80
C ARG A 273 24.84 -3.48 20.65
N ALA A 274 25.16 -4.29 19.63
CA ALA A 274 24.31 -4.41 18.44
C ALA A 274 22.90 -4.91 18.80
N ARG A 275 22.80 -5.91 19.70
CA ARG A 275 21.52 -6.42 20.21
C ARG A 275 20.70 -5.36 20.93
N GLU A 276 21.32 -4.51 21.74
CA GLU A 276 20.59 -3.45 22.45
C GLU A 276 20.04 -2.40 21.48
N LEU A 277 20.80 -2.05 20.44
CA LEU A 277 20.33 -1.14 19.40
C LEU A 277 19.18 -1.77 18.60
N PHE A 278 19.29 -3.05 18.24
CA PHE A 278 18.22 -3.77 17.53
C PHE A 278 16.96 -3.93 18.40
N ASP A 279 17.11 -4.27 19.68
CA ASP A 279 16.00 -4.30 20.65
C ASP A 279 15.29 -2.95 20.73
N LYS A 280 16.04 -1.84 20.64
CA LYS A 280 15.46 -0.49 20.62
C LYS A 280 14.58 -0.27 19.39
N ILE A 281 15.05 -0.70 18.20
CA ILE A 281 14.29 -0.66 16.94
C ILE A 281 13.00 -1.48 17.09
N VAL A 282 13.11 -2.72 17.56
CA VAL A 282 11.97 -3.64 17.73
C VAL A 282 10.96 -3.08 18.74
N ARG A 283 11.43 -2.53 19.87
CA ARG A 283 10.55 -1.95 20.90
C ARG A 283 9.76 -0.75 20.37
N GLN A 284 10.39 0.12 19.60
CA GLN A 284 9.69 1.27 18.99
C GLN A 284 8.73 0.80 17.90
N ALA A 285 9.16 -0.10 17.01
CA ALA A 285 8.29 -0.67 15.97
C ALA A 285 7.05 -1.36 16.57
N HIS A 286 7.19 -2.04 17.72
CA HIS A 286 6.05 -2.59 18.45
C HIS A 286 5.21 -1.51 19.14
N HIS A 287 5.82 -0.41 19.59
CA HIS A 287 5.12 0.67 20.31
C HIS A 287 4.10 1.38 19.42
N ASN A 288 4.46 1.72 18.18
CA ASN A 288 3.58 2.50 17.29
C ASN A 288 3.75 2.21 15.79
N GLY A 289 4.39 1.10 15.43
CA GLY A 289 4.63 0.72 14.03
C GLY A 289 5.88 1.34 13.41
N GLU A 290 6.67 2.12 14.16
CA GLU A 290 7.86 2.81 13.65
C GLU A 290 9.07 2.72 14.61
N PRO A 291 10.31 2.69 14.09
CA PRO A 291 10.67 2.72 12.68
C PRO A 291 10.45 1.38 11.98
N GLY A 292 10.15 1.42 10.68
CA GLY A 292 10.29 0.26 9.81
C GLY A 292 11.76 -0.14 9.64
N VAL A 293 12.01 -1.25 8.96
CA VAL A 293 13.37 -1.72 8.64
C VAL A 293 13.52 -1.93 7.14
N LEU A 294 14.62 -1.41 6.60
CA LEU A 294 14.96 -1.52 5.19
C LEU A 294 16.35 -2.14 5.07
N PHE A 295 16.44 -3.34 4.49
CA PHE A 295 17.71 -4.05 4.32
C PHE A 295 18.48 -3.53 3.11
N LEU A 296 19.37 -2.56 3.33
CA LEU A 296 20.12 -1.85 2.29
C LEU A 296 20.96 -2.79 1.43
N ASP A 297 21.66 -3.74 2.05
CA ASP A 297 22.54 -4.67 1.34
C ASP A 297 21.74 -5.63 0.46
N THR A 298 20.61 -6.13 0.98
CA THR A 298 19.67 -6.96 0.21
C THR A 298 19.15 -6.23 -1.02
N ALA A 299 18.73 -4.98 -0.86
CA ALA A 299 18.26 -4.17 -1.98
C ALA A 299 19.35 -3.94 -3.04
N ASN A 300 20.58 -3.66 -2.59
CA ASN A 300 21.69 -3.33 -3.48
C ASN A 300 22.29 -4.55 -4.20
N ARG A 301 22.19 -5.77 -3.64
CA ARG A 301 22.55 -7.01 -4.36
C ARG A 301 21.79 -7.19 -5.67
N SER A 302 20.54 -6.73 -5.70
CA SER A 302 19.67 -6.77 -6.88
C SER A 302 19.39 -5.40 -7.47
N ASN A 303 20.18 -4.36 -7.14
CA ASN A 303 20.02 -3.05 -7.75
C ASN A 303 20.24 -3.20 -9.26
N PRO A 304 19.26 -2.82 -10.10
CA PRO A 304 19.40 -3.04 -11.53
C PRO A 304 20.44 -2.14 -12.18
N VAL A 305 20.74 -0.98 -11.60
CA VAL A 305 21.65 0.03 -12.15
C VAL A 305 22.73 0.46 -11.13
N PRO A 306 23.54 -0.49 -10.63
CA PRO A 306 24.49 -0.23 -9.55
C PRO A 306 25.62 0.73 -9.97
N HIS A 307 25.82 0.93 -11.27
CA HIS A 307 26.78 1.89 -11.81
C HIS A 307 26.32 3.34 -11.72
N LEU A 308 25.03 3.61 -11.49
CA LEU A 308 24.49 4.97 -11.37
C LEU A 308 24.49 5.45 -9.92
N TYR A 309 24.05 4.60 -9.00
CA TYR A 309 23.88 4.95 -7.59
C TYR A 309 23.68 3.70 -6.72
N THR A 310 23.89 3.87 -5.42
CA THR A 310 23.44 2.96 -4.36
C THR A 310 22.00 3.30 -3.97
N LEU A 311 21.16 2.29 -3.77
CA LEU A 311 19.80 2.45 -3.25
C LEU A 311 19.87 2.68 -1.73
N GLU A 312 19.43 3.87 -1.28
CA GLU A 312 19.51 4.27 0.13
C GLU A 312 18.14 4.45 0.79
N ALA A 313 17.06 4.50 0.00
CA ALA A 313 15.70 4.70 0.49
C ALA A 313 14.67 4.07 -0.45
N THR A 314 13.42 4.05 0.01
CA THR A 314 12.24 3.64 -0.75
C THR A 314 11.26 4.79 -0.85
N ASN A 315 10.22 4.59 -1.66
CA ASN A 315 9.01 5.40 -1.58
C ASN A 315 8.30 5.28 -0.19
N PRO A 316 7.27 6.11 0.10
CA PRO A 316 6.60 6.16 1.40
C PRO A 316 6.07 4.85 1.98
N CYS A 317 5.74 3.88 1.12
CA CYS A 317 5.11 2.63 1.51
C CYS A 317 6.11 1.46 1.66
N GLY A 318 7.41 1.68 1.41
CA GLY A 318 8.47 0.70 1.68
C GLY A 318 8.65 -0.39 0.61
N GLU A 319 7.81 -0.43 -0.41
CA GLU A 319 7.76 -1.49 -1.41
C GLU A 319 8.71 -1.27 -2.59
N GLN A 320 8.99 -0.01 -2.97
CA GLN A 320 9.80 0.30 -4.14
C GLN A 320 11.07 1.03 -3.77
N TRP A 321 12.20 0.36 -3.95
CA TRP A 321 13.51 0.98 -3.94
C TRP A 321 13.69 1.84 -5.18
N LEU A 322 14.06 3.11 -4.96
CA LEU A 322 14.22 4.11 -6.00
C LEU A 322 15.51 4.89 -5.74
N GLY A 323 16.22 5.20 -6.82
CA GLY A 323 17.36 6.11 -6.80
C GLY A 323 16.94 7.58 -6.81
N PRO A 324 17.93 8.50 -6.85
CA PRO A 324 17.69 9.93 -6.93
C PRO A 324 16.75 10.32 -8.08
N PHE A 325 15.68 11.04 -7.72
CA PHE A 325 14.61 11.56 -8.59
C PHE A 325 13.75 10.51 -9.29
N GLU A 326 13.96 9.22 -9.01
CA GLU A 326 13.18 8.17 -9.67
C GLU A 326 11.76 8.09 -9.15
N ASN A 327 10.87 7.59 -10.02
CA ASN A 327 9.44 7.61 -9.84
C ASN A 327 8.83 6.20 -9.72
N CYS A 328 7.59 6.19 -9.23
CA CYS A 328 6.82 5.00 -8.90
C CYS A 328 5.59 4.89 -9.82
N CYS A 329 5.76 4.27 -11.00
CA CYS A 329 4.68 3.93 -11.94
C CYS A 329 4.15 2.52 -11.61
N LEU A 330 3.02 2.46 -10.90
CA LEU A 330 2.50 1.22 -10.31
C LEU A 330 1.18 0.78 -10.91
N GLY A 331 0.95 -0.53 -10.87
CA GLY A 331 -0.36 -1.14 -11.07
C GLY A 331 -0.36 -2.58 -10.55
N SER A 332 -1.54 -3.13 -10.29
CA SER A 332 -1.68 -4.47 -9.71
C SER A 332 -2.59 -5.35 -10.55
N VAL A 333 -2.12 -6.56 -10.85
CA VAL A 333 -2.94 -7.62 -11.42
C VAL A 333 -3.87 -8.16 -10.32
N ASN A 334 -5.16 -8.26 -10.62
CA ASN A 334 -6.15 -8.78 -9.69
C ASN A 334 -6.29 -10.29 -9.83
N LEU A 335 -5.60 -11.04 -8.97
CA LEU A 335 -5.58 -12.51 -9.01
C LEU A 335 -6.95 -13.15 -8.78
N ALA A 336 -7.92 -12.42 -8.20
CA ALA A 336 -9.29 -12.89 -8.02
C ALA A 336 -10.03 -13.08 -9.36
N GLU A 337 -9.60 -12.39 -10.42
CA GLU A 337 -10.17 -12.48 -11.77
C GLU A 337 -9.46 -13.55 -12.63
N HIS A 338 -8.59 -14.37 -12.02
CA HIS A 338 -7.82 -15.44 -12.66
C HIS A 338 -8.14 -16.83 -12.05
N CYS A 339 -9.38 -17.00 -11.62
CA CYS A 339 -9.92 -18.24 -11.05
C CYS A 339 -10.55 -19.11 -12.16
N ALA A 340 -9.99 -20.29 -12.44
CA ALA A 340 -10.55 -21.27 -13.36
C ALA A 340 -11.46 -22.28 -12.63
N PRO A 341 -12.42 -22.95 -13.32
CA PRO A 341 -13.30 -23.94 -12.70
C PRO A 341 -12.56 -25.06 -11.95
N ALA A 342 -13.28 -25.68 -10.99
CA ALA A 342 -12.76 -26.77 -10.16
C ALA A 342 -11.53 -26.39 -9.30
N GLY A 343 -11.49 -25.14 -8.81
CA GLY A 343 -10.43 -24.67 -7.90
C GLY A 343 -9.06 -24.59 -8.55
N LYS A 344 -9.00 -24.24 -9.83
CA LYS A 344 -7.74 -24.08 -10.60
C LYS A 344 -7.43 -22.60 -10.85
N VAL A 345 -6.19 -22.32 -11.24
CA VAL A 345 -5.76 -20.99 -11.71
C VAL A 345 -5.95 -20.90 -13.23
N ASP A 346 -6.50 -19.79 -13.71
CA ASP A 346 -6.52 -19.44 -15.14
C ASP A 346 -5.18 -18.79 -15.53
N TRP A 347 -4.17 -19.64 -15.75
CA TRP A 347 -2.82 -19.22 -16.10
C TRP A 347 -2.74 -18.46 -17.42
N GLU A 348 -3.59 -18.78 -18.38
CA GLU A 348 -3.56 -18.14 -19.71
C GLU A 348 -4.12 -16.71 -19.63
N THR A 349 -5.24 -16.51 -18.95
CA THR A 349 -5.74 -15.14 -18.72
C THR A 349 -4.78 -14.34 -17.83
N LEU A 350 -4.13 -14.97 -16.85
CA LEU A 350 -3.11 -14.32 -16.02
C LEU A 350 -1.94 -13.85 -16.87
N ARG A 351 -1.43 -14.70 -17.78
CA ARG A 351 -0.38 -14.35 -18.73
C ARG A 351 -0.73 -13.11 -19.54
N GLN A 352 -1.89 -13.13 -20.20
CA GLN A 352 -2.36 -12.01 -21.03
C GLN A 352 -2.49 -10.71 -20.22
N SER A 353 -2.96 -10.81 -18.97
CA SER A 353 -3.12 -9.66 -18.07
C SER A 353 -1.76 -9.07 -17.68
N VAL A 354 -0.78 -9.91 -17.35
CA VAL A 354 0.60 -9.51 -17.01
C VAL A 354 1.28 -8.84 -18.20
N GLU A 355 1.18 -9.42 -19.40
CA GLU A 355 1.82 -8.88 -20.61
C GLU A 355 1.22 -7.52 -20.97
N THR A 356 -0.11 -7.41 -20.98
CA THR A 356 -0.82 -6.15 -21.28
C THR A 356 -0.55 -5.08 -20.22
N ALA A 357 -0.56 -5.46 -18.94
CA ALA A 357 -0.27 -4.55 -17.82
C ALA A 357 1.19 -4.05 -17.83
N THR A 358 2.15 -4.90 -18.19
CA THR A 358 3.56 -4.51 -18.31
C THR A 358 3.73 -3.41 -19.36
N ARG A 359 3.12 -3.57 -20.54
CA ARG A 359 3.13 -2.54 -21.57
C ARG A 359 2.39 -1.28 -21.13
N PHE A 360 1.22 -1.42 -20.51
CA PHE A 360 0.46 -0.29 -19.97
C PHE A 360 1.34 0.55 -19.03
N LEU A 361 2.13 -0.09 -18.16
CA LEU A 361 3.02 0.63 -17.24
C LEU A 361 4.22 1.27 -17.94
N ASP A 362 4.80 0.66 -18.98
CA ASP A 362 5.84 1.32 -19.80
C ASP A 362 5.29 2.55 -20.53
N ASP A 363 4.04 2.50 -20.98
CA ASP A 363 3.34 3.64 -21.57
C ASP A 363 3.04 4.73 -20.53
N VAL A 364 2.69 4.35 -19.29
CA VAL A 364 2.51 5.31 -18.18
C VAL A 364 3.79 6.10 -17.89
N VAL A 365 4.98 5.48 -17.96
CA VAL A 365 6.26 6.19 -17.79
C VAL A 365 6.39 7.34 -18.79
N GLU A 366 5.90 7.14 -20.00
CA GLU A 366 5.94 8.12 -21.09
C GLU A 366 4.81 9.16 -21.00
N ALA A 367 3.60 8.71 -20.67
CA ALA A 367 2.40 9.54 -20.58
C ALA A 367 2.42 10.47 -19.36
N ASN A 368 3.21 10.13 -18.33
CA ASN A 368 3.29 10.89 -17.10
C ASN A 368 3.81 12.32 -17.34
N ALA A 369 3.03 13.32 -16.93
CA ALA A 369 3.52 14.69 -16.81
C ALA A 369 4.35 14.82 -15.52
N TYR A 370 5.65 15.04 -15.69
CA TYR A 370 6.57 15.31 -14.59
C TYR A 370 6.53 16.79 -14.23
N VAL A 371 6.77 17.11 -12.95
CA VAL A 371 6.80 18.49 -12.45
C VAL A 371 7.83 19.31 -13.23
N PRO A 372 7.42 20.30 -14.06
CA PRO A 372 8.35 20.97 -14.99
C PRO A 372 9.49 21.73 -14.29
N ALA A 373 9.24 22.18 -13.06
CA ALA A 373 10.23 22.86 -12.23
C ALA A 373 11.29 21.92 -11.59
N VAL A 374 11.16 20.61 -11.82
CA VAL A 374 12.09 19.55 -11.37
C VAL A 374 12.37 18.59 -12.53
N PRO A 375 13.10 19.03 -13.59
CA PRO A 375 13.33 18.25 -14.81
C PRO A 375 14.01 16.89 -14.55
N GLN A 376 14.80 16.79 -13.48
CA GLN A 376 15.48 15.56 -13.07
C GLN A 376 14.52 14.38 -12.87
N LEU A 377 13.25 14.63 -12.50
CA LEU A 377 12.24 13.57 -12.37
C LEU A 377 11.97 12.88 -13.71
N LYS A 378 11.81 13.69 -14.77
CA LYS A 378 11.59 13.18 -16.13
C LYS A 378 12.82 12.43 -16.61
N GLU A 379 14.00 13.04 -16.47
CA GLU A 379 15.27 12.46 -16.89
C GLU A 379 15.53 11.11 -16.22
N ALA A 380 15.37 11.02 -14.89
CA ALA A 380 15.56 9.79 -14.14
C ALA A 380 14.56 8.70 -14.56
N ALA A 381 13.28 9.07 -14.73
CA ALA A 381 12.24 8.15 -15.15
C ALA A 381 12.50 7.56 -16.55
N HIS A 382 12.84 8.37 -17.55
CA HIS A 382 13.13 7.84 -18.89
C HIS A 382 14.47 7.12 -18.96
N ARG A 383 15.46 7.47 -18.12
CA ARG A 383 16.78 6.84 -18.09
C ARG A 383 16.74 5.38 -17.64
N ALA A 384 15.97 5.07 -16.59
CA ALA A 384 15.86 3.72 -16.03
C ALA A 384 14.54 3.02 -16.37
N ARG A 385 13.49 3.76 -16.74
CA ARG A 385 12.15 3.26 -17.10
C ARG A 385 11.59 2.26 -16.10
N ARG A 386 11.71 2.56 -14.80
CA ARG A 386 11.22 1.69 -13.73
C ARG A 386 9.69 1.63 -13.74
N ILE A 387 9.16 0.42 -13.69
CA ILE A 387 7.75 0.15 -13.46
C ILE A 387 7.60 -0.76 -12.23
N GLY A 388 6.41 -0.79 -11.65
CA GLY A 388 6.09 -1.69 -10.55
C GLY A 388 4.76 -2.40 -10.79
N LEU A 389 4.83 -3.55 -11.45
CA LEU A 389 3.72 -4.47 -11.58
C LEU A 389 3.59 -5.33 -10.31
N GLY A 390 2.51 -5.14 -9.58
CA GLY A 390 2.17 -5.87 -8.37
C GLY A 390 1.00 -6.83 -8.56
N ILE A 391 0.52 -7.34 -7.43
CA ILE A 391 -0.66 -8.21 -7.36
C ILE A 391 -1.61 -7.73 -6.26
N MET A 392 -2.88 -8.01 -6.45
CA MET A 392 -3.93 -8.00 -5.42
C MET A 392 -4.75 -9.28 -5.52
N GLY A 393 -5.58 -9.57 -4.53
CA GLY A 393 -6.45 -10.76 -4.56
C GLY A 393 -5.72 -12.10 -4.38
N LEU A 394 -4.49 -12.11 -3.86
CA LEU A 394 -3.76 -13.36 -3.59
C LEU A 394 -4.53 -14.27 -2.62
N ALA A 395 -5.16 -13.68 -1.60
CA ALA A 395 -5.98 -14.42 -0.64
C ALA A 395 -7.22 -15.03 -1.32
N ASP A 396 -7.89 -14.28 -2.19
CA ASP A 396 -9.05 -14.77 -2.94
C ASP A 396 -8.68 -15.94 -3.86
N LEU A 397 -7.56 -15.82 -4.58
CA LEU A 397 -7.05 -16.92 -5.40
C LEU A 397 -6.68 -18.14 -4.54
N MET A 398 -6.02 -17.93 -3.41
CA MET A 398 -5.71 -18.99 -2.44
C MET A 398 -6.98 -19.68 -1.91
N TYR A 399 -8.03 -18.93 -1.57
CA TYR A 399 -9.32 -19.51 -1.16
C TYR A 399 -9.95 -20.34 -2.26
N HIS A 400 -9.93 -19.84 -3.49
CA HIS A 400 -10.47 -20.53 -4.65
C HIS A 400 -9.76 -21.87 -4.92
N VAL A 401 -8.44 -21.92 -4.79
CA VAL A 401 -7.65 -23.15 -4.98
C VAL A 401 -7.55 -24.03 -3.72
N GLY A 402 -8.21 -23.64 -2.62
CA GLY A 402 -8.21 -24.38 -1.36
C GLY A 402 -6.89 -24.32 -0.58
N VAL A 403 -6.05 -23.31 -0.81
CA VAL A 403 -4.73 -23.12 -0.18
C VAL A 403 -4.83 -22.18 1.01
N ARG A 404 -4.28 -22.58 2.16
CA ARG A 404 -4.27 -21.77 3.38
C ARG A 404 -3.09 -20.79 3.39
N TYR A 405 -3.37 -19.49 3.59
CA TYR A 405 -2.32 -18.50 3.83
C TYR A 405 -1.47 -18.83 5.06
N GLY A 406 -0.14 -18.65 4.96
CA GLY A 406 0.81 -18.95 6.04
C GLY A 406 1.15 -20.44 6.23
N SER A 407 0.68 -21.32 5.34
CA SER A 407 1.13 -22.71 5.27
C SER A 407 2.33 -22.86 4.32
N GLU A 408 3.09 -23.96 4.43
CA GLU A 408 4.17 -24.28 3.46
C GLU A 408 3.64 -24.37 2.02
N GLU A 409 2.43 -24.92 1.86
CA GLU A 409 1.72 -24.97 0.59
C GLU A 409 1.41 -23.57 0.05
N GLY A 410 0.98 -22.64 0.92
CA GLY A 410 0.74 -21.25 0.56
C GLY A 410 2.01 -20.51 0.14
N GLN A 411 3.14 -20.78 0.79
CA GLN A 411 4.44 -20.21 0.40
C GLN A 411 4.89 -20.71 -0.98
N GLU A 412 4.74 -22.01 -1.23
CA GLU A 412 5.05 -22.63 -2.51
C GLU A 412 4.14 -22.07 -3.63
N PHE A 413 2.82 -22.00 -3.37
CA PHE A 413 1.83 -21.47 -4.30
C PHE A 413 2.13 -20.02 -4.68
N ALA A 414 2.36 -19.14 -3.69
CA ALA A 414 2.72 -17.75 -3.94
C ALA A 414 4.03 -17.62 -4.74
N SER A 415 5.01 -18.50 -4.49
CA SER A 415 6.28 -18.53 -5.23
C SER A 415 6.06 -18.86 -6.71
N GLN A 416 5.23 -19.88 -7.01
CA GLN A 416 4.92 -20.26 -8.39
C GLN A 416 4.11 -19.18 -9.13
N VAL A 417 3.14 -18.54 -8.46
CA VAL A 417 2.37 -17.42 -9.03
C VAL A 417 3.29 -16.24 -9.35
N MET A 418 4.15 -15.83 -8.42
CA MET A 418 5.06 -14.70 -8.65
C MET A 418 6.17 -15.02 -9.65
N GLU A 419 6.64 -16.26 -9.73
CA GLU A 419 7.58 -16.69 -10.76
C GLU A 419 6.97 -16.54 -12.15
N PHE A 420 5.73 -17.00 -12.33
CA PHE A 420 4.99 -16.87 -13.59
C PHE A 420 4.81 -15.41 -14.01
N ILE A 421 4.35 -14.57 -13.08
CA ILE A 421 4.15 -13.13 -13.32
C ILE A 421 5.47 -12.45 -13.68
N ARG A 422 6.55 -12.72 -12.94
CA ARG A 422 7.86 -12.12 -13.21
C ARG A 422 8.40 -12.55 -14.56
N TYR A 423 8.29 -13.83 -14.90
CA TYR A 423 8.75 -14.36 -16.19
C TYR A 423 8.05 -13.63 -17.36
N HIS A 424 6.72 -13.56 -17.35
CA HIS A 424 5.97 -12.89 -18.42
C HIS A 424 6.20 -11.37 -18.45
N ALA A 425 6.33 -10.71 -17.31
CA ALA A 425 6.68 -9.28 -17.26
C ALA A 425 8.07 -9.01 -17.87
N MET A 426 9.07 -9.85 -17.57
CA MET A 426 10.40 -9.73 -18.17
C MET A 426 10.38 -10.03 -19.67
N LYS A 427 9.66 -11.08 -20.09
CA LYS A 427 9.47 -11.42 -21.50
C LYS A 427 8.87 -10.26 -22.28
N THR A 428 7.79 -9.66 -21.79
CA THR A 428 7.20 -8.45 -22.42
C THR A 428 8.17 -7.28 -22.43
N SER A 429 8.95 -7.07 -21.37
CA SER A 429 9.93 -5.99 -21.33
C SER A 429 11.06 -6.19 -22.36
N ILE A 430 11.43 -7.43 -22.69
CA ILE A 430 12.37 -7.75 -23.78
C ILE A 430 11.74 -7.46 -25.15
N GLU A 431 10.49 -7.88 -25.37
CA GLU A 431 9.78 -7.56 -26.63
C GLU A 431 9.62 -6.05 -26.82
N LEU A 432 9.33 -5.31 -25.75
CA LEU A 432 9.33 -3.85 -25.78
C LEU A 432 10.71 -3.26 -26.07
N ALA A 433 11.79 -3.91 -25.62
CA ALA A 433 13.16 -3.48 -25.94
C ALA A 433 13.47 -3.67 -27.43
N LYS A 434 12.99 -4.75 -28.04
CA LYS A 434 13.09 -5.00 -29.47
C LYS A 434 12.33 -3.95 -30.29
N GLU A 435 11.16 -3.54 -29.83
CA GLU A 435 10.33 -2.55 -30.52
C GLU A 435 10.80 -1.09 -30.30
N ARG A 436 11.18 -0.75 -29.07
CA ARG A 436 11.36 0.65 -28.61
C ARG A 436 12.78 0.97 -28.16
N GLY A 437 13.67 -0.03 -28.17
CA GLY A 437 14.99 0.01 -27.54
C GLY A 437 14.97 -0.34 -26.05
N PRO A 438 16.08 -0.84 -25.48
CA PRO A 438 16.21 -1.07 -24.04
C PRO A 438 16.16 0.25 -23.24
N PHE A 439 16.10 0.16 -21.90
CA PHE A 439 16.22 1.39 -21.10
C PHE A 439 17.59 2.08 -21.36
N PRO A 440 17.65 3.42 -21.44
CA PRO A 440 18.86 4.15 -21.84
C PRO A 440 20.11 3.86 -21.00
N ALA A 441 19.97 3.63 -19.70
CA ALA A 441 21.10 3.32 -18.80
C ALA A 441 21.46 1.83 -18.71
N ILE A 442 21.16 1.02 -19.74
CA ILE A 442 21.42 -0.43 -19.68
C ILE A 442 22.92 -0.78 -19.63
N LYS A 443 23.80 0.04 -20.21
CA LYS A 443 25.25 -0.17 -20.18
C LYS A 443 25.80 -0.01 -18.75
N GLY A 444 26.52 -1.00 -18.26
CA GLY A 444 27.00 -1.09 -16.87
C GLY A 444 25.93 -1.53 -15.86
N SER A 445 24.68 -1.75 -16.30
CA SER A 445 23.61 -2.29 -15.47
C SER A 445 23.80 -3.80 -15.23
N ILE A 446 22.99 -4.43 -14.38
CA ILE A 446 23.02 -5.90 -14.27
C ILE A 446 22.49 -6.57 -15.54
N TYR A 447 21.75 -5.85 -16.38
CA TYR A 447 21.15 -6.32 -17.64
C TYR A 447 21.99 -5.95 -18.87
N ASP A 448 23.22 -5.46 -18.70
CA ASP A 448 24.10 -5.11 -19.81
C ASP A 448 24.31 -6.33 -20.73
N PRO A 449 23.91 -6.28 -22.03
CA PRO A 449 24.07 -7.41 -22.94
C PRO A 449 25.52 -7.86 -23.13
N GLU A 450 26.48 -6.92 -23.05
CA GLU A 450 27.92 -7.20 -23.21
C GLU A 450 28.55 -7.80 -21.94
N ASN A 451 27.92 -7.58 -20.78
CA ASN A 451 28.41 -7.99 -19.48
C ASN A 451 27.25 -8.37 -18.54
N LEU A 452 26.45 -9.35 -18.96
CA LEU A 452 25.22 -9.73 -18.27
C LEU A 452 25.54 -10.33 -16.89
N LYS A 453 25.17 -9.60 -15.84
CA LYS A 453 25.35 -10.02 -14.43
C LYS A 453 24.06 -10.55 -13.80
N TRP A 454 22.91 -10.18 -14.36
CA TRP A 454 21.62 -10.67 -13.91
C TRP A 454 21.55 -12.19 -14.05
N GLN A 455 20.92 -12.84 -13.08
CA GLN A 455 20.72 -14.28 -13.06
C GLN A 455 19.24 -14.59 -12.83
N PRO A 456 18.73 -15.70 -13.40
CA PRO A 456 17.39 -16.19 -13.11
C PRO A 456 17.13 -16.31 -11.60
N PRO A 457 15.95 -15.89 -11.12
CA PRO A 457 15.59 -16.06 -9.73
C PRO A 457 15.52 -17.55 -9.37
N ARG A 458 15.91 -17.89 -8.14
CA ARG A 458 15.75 -19.24 -7.59
C ARG A 458 14.71 -19.19 -6.48
N SER A 459 13.75 -20.12 -6.52
CA SER A 459 12.79 -20.25 -5.43
C SER A 459 13.51 -20.61 -4.13
N LEU A 460 13.10 -19.97 -3.03
CA LEU A 460 13.58 -20.30 -1.69
C LEU A 460 12.99 -21.63 -1.19
N VAL A 461 11.84 -22.03 -1.73
CA VAL A 461 11.14 -23.28 -1.40
C VAL A 461 11.13 -24.21 -2.62
N PRO A 462 11.40 -25.51 -2.44
CA PRO A 462 11.30 -26.46 -3.54
C PRO A 462 9.84 -26.62 -3.97
N TYR A 463 9.59 -26.66 -5.28
CA TYR A 463 8.26 -26.96 -5.80
C TYR A 463 8.00 -28.47 -5.70
N ARG A 464 6.90 -28.83 -5.03
CA ARG A 464 6.44 -30.19 -4.78
C ARG A 464 5.06 -30.45 -5.38
N ARG A 465 4.28 -29.39 -5.62
CA ARG A 465 2.91 -29.43 -6.11
C ARG A 465 2.83 -28.84 -7.52
N ASP A 466 1.98 -29.46 -8.33
CA ASP A 466 1.62 -28.95 -9.64
C ASP A 466 0.26 -28.26 -9.57
N TRP A 467 0.25 -26.97 -9.91
CA TRP A 467 -0.96 -26.14 -9.99
C TRP A 467 -1.45 -25.97 -11.43
N GLY A 468 -0.96 -26.81 -12.36
CA GLY A 468 -1.23 -26.72 -13.80
C GLY A 468 -0.55 -25.51 -14.45
N ARG A 469 0.52 -25.00 -13.83
CA ARG A 469 1.25 -23.81 -14.30
C ARG A 469 2.05 -24.15 -15.55
N PRO A 470 1.94 -23.37 -16.64
CA PRO A 470 2.81 -23.54 -17.80
C PRO A 470 4.30 -23.42 -17.41
N PRO A 471 5.20 -24.19 -18.06
CA PRO A 471 6.63 -24.10 -17.79
C PRO A 471 7.16 -22.70 -18.12
N VAL A 472 8.09 -22.22 -17.31
CA VAL A 472 8.83 -20.98 -17.55
C VAL A 472 10.25 -21.33 -17.97
N ASP A 473 10.72 -20.74 -19.07
CA ASP A 473 12.07 -20.96 -19.58
C ASP A 473 12.95 -19.72 -19.34
N TRP A 474 13.67 -19.72 -18.23
CA TRP A 474 14.54 -18.60 -17.88
C TRP A 474 15.73 -18.43 -18.85
N GLU A 475 16.11 -19.45 -19.62
CA GLU A 475 17.15 -19.32 -20.64
C GLU A 475 16.68 -18.46 -21.81
N GLU A 476 15.38 -18.49 -22.14
CA GLU A 476 14.77 -17.57 -23.10
C GLU A 476 14.94 -16.10 -22.65
N ILE A 477 14.75 -15.83 -21.36
CA ILE A 477 14.94 -14.48 -20.79
C ILE A 477 16.40 -14.05 -20.87
N VAL A 478 17.33 -14.94 -20.52
CA VAL A 478 18.78 -14.67 -20.60
C VAL A 478 19.19 -14.39 -22.06
N ALA A 479 18.75 -15.23 -23.00
CA ALA A 479 19.02 -15.06 -24.42
C ALA A 479 18.41 -13.76 -24.97
N GLY A 480 17.17 -13.46 -24.59
CA GLY A 480 16.46 -12.25 -24.98
C GLY A 480 17.16 -10.97 -24.50
N ILE A 481 17.62 -10.93 -23.24
CA ILE A 481 18.40 -9.80 -22.72
C ILE A 481 19.71 -9.63 -23.50
N ARG A 482 20.43 -10.71 -23.79
CA ARG A 482 21.67 -10.64 -24.59
C ARG A 482 21.44 -10.13 -26.00
N GLN A 483 20.32 -10.50 -26.61
CA GLN A 483 20.04 -10.17 -28.01
C GLN A 483 19.41 -8.79 -28.18
N HIS A 484 18.52 -8.38 -27.28
CA HIS A 484 17.66 -7.20 -27.45
C HIS A 484 17.75 -6.21 -26.28
N GLY A 485 18.39 -6.59 -25.17
CA GLY A 485 18.30 -5.87 -23.91
C GLY A 485 16.92 -6.02 -23.26
N ILE A 486 16.61 -5.13 -22.31
CA ILE A 486 15.33 -5.10 -21.61
C ILE A 486 14.84 -3.65 -21.49
N ARG A 487 13.53 -3.41 -21.61
CA ARG A 487 12.96 -2.06 -21.70
C ARG A 487 12.94 -1.33 -20.37
N ASN A 488 12.79 -2.05 -19.27
CA ASN A 488 12.59 -1.49 -17.94
C ASN A 488 13.72 -1.97 -17.01
N ALA A 489 14.30 -1.09 -16.19
CA ALA A 489 15.31 -1.51 -15.20
C ALA A 489 14.69 -2.30 -14.03
N ALA A 490 13.42 -2.06 -13.72
CA ALA A 490 12.65 -2.82 -12.73
C ALA A 490 11.23 -3.06 -13.28
N GLN A 491 10.69 -4.27 -13.06
CA GLN A 491 9.41 -4.70 -13.61
C GLN A 491 8.33 -4.87 -12.54
N THR A 492 8.67 -5.51 -11.41
CA THR A 492 7.68 -5.99 -10.43
C THR A 492 7.87 -5.35 -9.06
N THR A 493 6.77 -4.89 -8.46
CA THR A 493 6.70 -4.29 -7.13
C THR A 493 5.31 -4.53 -6.54
N ILE A 494 5.21 -5.08 -5.32
CA ILE A 494 3.91 -5.33 -4.66
C ILE A 494 3.60 -4.19 -3.68
N ALA A 495 2.67 -3.31 -4.05
CA ALA A 495 2.25 -2.17 -3.22
C ALA A 495 0.96 -2.47 -2.41
N PRO A 496 0.72 -1.78 -1.27
CA PRO A 496 -0.53 -1.92 -0.51
C PRO A 496 -1.79 -1.44 -1.27
N THR A 497 -2.96 -2.04 -0.99
CA THR A 497 -4.23 -1.77 -1.71
C THR A 497 -5.48 -1.47 -0.84
N GLY A 498 -5.37 -1.11 0.46
CA GLY A 498 -6.53 -1.07 1.40
C GLY A 498 -7.28 0.26 1.67
N CYS A 499 -8.55 0.17 2.12
CA CYS A 499 -9.44 1.20 2.75
C CYS A 499 -10.47 0.55 3.72
N VAL A 500 -11.07 1.29 4.70
CA VAL A 500 -12.05 0.81 5.73
C VAL A 500 -13.50 1.29 5.46
N VAL A 501 -14.56 0.63 6.02
CA VAL A 501 -15.95 0.66 5.49
C VAL A 501 -17.14 1.01 6.45
N PRO A 502 -18.28 1.50 5.91
CA PRO A 502 -19.42 2.09 6.67
C PRO A 502 -20.33 1.17 7.53
N GLY A 503 -20.35 -0.15 7.32
CA GLY A 503 -21.32 -1.08 7.95
C GLY A 503 -21.03 -1.51 9.40
N THR A 504 -20.28 -0.73 10.18
CA THR A 504 -19.88 -1.11 11.55
C THR A 504 -21.02 -0.84 12.55
N LEU A 505 -21.45 -1.79 13.40
CA LEU A 505 -22.62 -1.65 14.30
C LEU A 505 -22.27 -1.03 15.68
N ILE A 506 -23.15 -0.16 16.21
CA ILE A 506 -23.02 0.62 17.45
C ILE A 506 -24.23 0.38 18.38
N SER A 507 -24.02 0.26 19.70
CA SER A 507 -25.10 0.05 20.69
C SER A 507 -25.74 1.34 21.21
N THR A 508 -27.06 1.44 21.11
CA THR A 508 -27.86 2.66 21.32
C THR A 508 -29.17 2.33 22.07
N ASP A 509 -29.90 3.33 22.57
CA ASP A 509 -31.26 3.19 23.14
C ASP A 509 -32.33 2.73 22.14
N ARG A 510 -31.95 2.66 20.86
CA ARG A 510 -32.76 2.13 19.76
C ARG A 510 -32.30 0.75 19.30
N GLY A 511 -31.38 0.11 20.04
CA GLY A 511 -30.77 -1.18 19.67
C GLY A 511 -29.41 -1.02 18.98
N LEU A 512 -29.00 -2.03 18.21
CA LEU A 512 -27.76 -1.99 17.41
C LEU A 512 -28.01 -1.28 16.08
N LEU A 513 -27.31 -0.17 15.84
CA LEU A 513 -27.43 0.62 14.62
C LEU A 513 -26.10 0.66 13.86
N PRO A 514 -26.07 0.51 12.53
CA PRO A 514 -24.85 0.77 11.75
C PRO A 514 -24.38 2.22 11.95
N ILE A 515 -23.06 2.42 12.04
CA ILE A 515 -22.43 3.70 12.36
C ILE A 515 -22.77 4.75 11.31
N GLU A 516 -22.98 4.34 10.06
CA GLU A 516 -23.44 5.22 8.97
C GLU A 516 -24.87 5.72 9.11
N THR A 517 -25.68 5.09 9.96
CA THR A 517 -27.07 5.51 10.20
C THR A 517 -27.19 6.50 11.37
N LEU A 518 -26.10 6.76 12.09
CA LEU A 518 -26.08 7.66 13.24
C LEU A 518 -25.92 9.13 12.83
N GLY A 519 -25.43 9.39 11.63
CA GLY A 519 -25.32 10.72 11.02
C GLY A 519 -25.04 10.57 9.53
N ASN A 520 -25.21 11.63 8.76
CA ASN A 520 -24.94 11.58 7.33
C ASN A 520 -23.43 11.47 7.09
N ILE A 521 -22.92 10.30 6.72
CA ILE A 521 -21.47 10.10 6.42
C ILE A 521 -20.94 10.92 5.23
N HIS A 522 -21.83 11.64 4.54
CA HIS A 522 -21.55 12.61 3.47
C HIS A 522 -21.89 14.05 3.86
N GLY A 523 -22.34 14.29 5.09
CA GLY A 523 -22.66 15.60 5.63
C GLY A 523 -21.45 16.28 6.27
N ASP A 524 -21.71 17.33 7.04
CA ASP A 524 -20.67 18.12 7.69
C ASP A 524 -19.82 17.27 8.65
N GLN A 525 -18.57 17.69 8.86
CA GLN A 525 -17.62 16.97 9.71
C GLN A 525 -18.16 16.79 11.13
N TRP A 526 -18.91 17.78 11.61
CA TRP A 526 -19.62 17.78 12.88
C TRP A 526 -21.11 17.85 12.61
N GLN A 527 -21.86 16.85 13.06
CA GLN A 527 -23.30 16.81 12.93
C GLN A 527 -23.92 16.63 14.30
N GLU A 528 -24.93 17.42 14.65
CA GLU A 528 -25.65 17.20 15.91
C GLU A 528 -26.44 15.89 15.86
N VAL A 529 -26.37 15.14 16.96
CA VAL A 529 -27.19 13.95 17.19
C VAL A 529 -27.72 13.99 18.61
N GLN A 530 -28.86 13.37 18.86
CA GLN A 530 -29.35 13.16 20.23
C GLN A 530 -29.75 11.70 20.39
N LEU A 531 -28.89 10.93 21.03
CA LEU A 531 -29.03 9.50 21.17
C LEU A 531 -28.41 9.07 22.50
N GLN A 532 -29.07 8.19 23.24
CA GLN A 532 -28.40 7.54 24.36
C GLN A 532 -27.53 6.41 23.81
N VAL A 533 -26.25 6.48 24.12
CA VAL A 533 -25.25 5.47 23.76
C VAL A 533 -24.66 4.85 25.00
N SER A 534 -24.26 3.59 24.85
CA SER A 534 -23.81 2.79 25.97
C SER A 534 -22.38 3.22 26.20
N SER A 535 -22.13 3.79 27.37
CA SER A 535 -20.80 4.18 27.77
C SER A 535 -20.45 3.47 29.06
N GLU A 536 -19.17 3.50 29.39
CA GLU A 536 -18.66 2.82 30.57
C GLU A 536 -19.16 3.43 31.90
N GLY A 537 -19.59 4.68 31.89
CA GLY A 537 -20.21 5.34 33.05
C GLY A 537 -21.72 5.19 33.14
N GLY A 538 -22.33 4.28 32.37
CA GLY A 538 -23.77 4.19 32.15
C GLY A 538 -24.22 4.87 30.86
N GLU A 539 -25.52 5.10 30.73
CA GLU A 539 -26.10 5.78 29.57
C GLU A 539 -25.53 7.20 29.44
N ARG A 540 -25.10 7.55 28.22
CA ARG A 540 -24.58 8.89 27.90
C ARG A 540 -25.27 9.42 26.66
N THR A 541 -25.59 10.70 26.68
CA THR A 541 -26.09 11.39 25.49
C THR A 541 -24.94 11.65 24.53
N ALA A 542 -24.95 11.01 23.36
CA ALA A 542 -24.16 11.47 22.22
C ALA A 542 -24.83 12.74 21.68
N THR A 543 -24.06 13.83 21.63
CA THR A 543 -24.55 15.15 21.17
C THR A 543 -24.10 15.49 19.75
N HIS A 544 -23.03 14.85 19.28
CA HIS A 544 -22.47 15.07 17.94
C HIS A 544 -21.95 13.76 17.32
N PHE A 545 -22.19 13.59 16.03
CA PHE A 545 -21.56 12.62 15.16
C PHE A 545 -20.40 13.29 14.42
N TYR A 546 -19.21 12.72 14.55
CA TYR A 546 -17.98 13.30 14.01
C TYR A 546 -17.37 12.42 12.92
N ILE A 547 -17.12 13.01 11.75
CA ILE A 547 -16.54 12.32 10.60
C ILE A 547 -15.03 12.54 10.58
N ASN A 548 -14.29 11.50 10.98
CA ASN A 548 -12.82 11.49 11.01
C ASN A 548 -12.16 11.27 9.64
N GLY A 549 -12.93 11.06 8.58
CA GLY A 549 -12.41 10.53 7.32
C GLY A 549 -12.01 9.05 7.45
N GLN A 550 -11.21 8.54 6.51
CA GLN A 550 -10.76 7.14 6.53
C GLN A 550 -9.47 6.97 7.34
N ALA A 551 -9.35 5.88 8.12
CA ALA A 551 -8.22 5.60 9.00
C ALA A 551 -7.88 4.09 9.06
N HIS A 552 -6.65 3.72 9.43
CA HIS A 552 -6.20 2.32 9.61
C HIS A 552 -6.95 1.65 10.76
N THR A 553 -7.26 0.34 10.65
CA THR A 553 -7.90 -0.44 11.72
C THR A 553 -7.22 -1.77 12.00
N LEU A 554 -7.05 -2.10 13.27
CA LEU A 554 -6.74 -3.43 13.78
C LEU A 554 -8.00 -4.25 13.98
N ARG A 555 -7.94 -5.53 13.62
CA ARG A 555 -8.95 -6.54 13.95
C ARG A 555 -8.37 -7.54 14.96
N VAL A 556 -8.88 -7.53 16.19
CA VAL A 556 -8.51 -8.46 17.26
C VAL A 556 -9.52 -9.59 17.34
N THR A 557 -9.07 -10.82 17.11
CA THR A 557 -9.91 -12.01 17.25
C THR A 557 -9.64 -12.69 18.58
N THR A 558 -10.67 -12.84 19.41
CA THR A 558 -10.58 -13.46 20.72
C THR A 558 -10.57 -14.99 20.62
N ARG A 559 -10.08 -15.68 21.67
CA ARG A 559 -10.06 -17.16 21.73
C ARG A 559 -11.46 -17.79 21.59
N ARG A 560 -12.54 -17.03 21.84
CA ARG A 560 -13.94 -17.47 21.69
C ARG A 560 -14.54 -17.20 20.30
N GLY A 561 -13.75 -16.72 19.34
CA GLY A 561 -14.19 -16.51 17.95
C GLY A 561 -14.73 -15.11 17.62
N TYR A 562 -14.93 -14.23 18.60
CA TYR A 562 -15.37 -12.85 18.36
C TYR A 562 -14.22 -11.99 17.82
N ALA A 563 -14.52 -11.11 16.85
CA ALA A 563 -13.55 -10.17 16.28
C ALA A 563 -13.95 -8.71 16.57
N ILE A 564 -13.01 -7.91 17.08
CA ILE A 564 -13.17 -6.47 17.37
C ILE A 564 -12.30 -5.73 16.37
N GLN A 565 -12.88 -4.84 15.55
CA GLN A 565 -12.13 -4.07 14.55
C GLN A 565 -12.28 -2.57 14.78
N GLY A 566 -11.17 -1.84 14.84
CA GLY A 566 -11.14 -0.39 15.09
C GLY A 566 -9.75 0.18 14.86
N THR A 567 -9.60 1.50 14.83
CA THR A 567 -8.29 2.13 14.62
C THR A 567 -7.30 1.84 15.73
N ASP A 568 -6.01 2.00 15.50
CA ASP A 568 -4.99 1.56 16.49
C ASP A 568 -5.18 2.25 17.84
N GLY A 569 -5.51 3.54 17.80
CA GLY A 569 -5.86 4.34 18.98
C GLY A 569 -7.23 4.06 19.59
N HIS A 570 -8.07 3.18 19.02
CA HIS A 570 -9.35 2.83 19.63
C HIS A 570 -9.11 2.16 20.98
N ARG A 571 -9.53 2.80 22.06
CA ARG A 571 -9.43 2.23 23.39
C ARG A 571 -10.57 1.23 23.61
N ILE A 572 -10.23 0.07 24.13
CA ILE A 572 -11.12 -1.00 24.58
C ILE A 572 -10.75 -1.44 25.99
N ARG A 573 -11.73 -1.91 26.74
CA ARG A 573 -11.50 -2.35 28.12
C ARG A 573 -10.80 -3.69 28.16
N VAL A 574 -9.94 -3.85 29.16
CA VAL A 574 -9.24 -5.09 29.45
C VAL A 574 -9.31 -5.32 30.94
N LEU A 575 -9.60 -6.56 31.33
CA LEU A 575 -9.56 -6.97 32.73
C LEU A 575 -8.11 -7.27 33.12
N VAL A 576 -7.56 -6.45 34.02
CA VAL A 576 -6.22 -6.60 34.59
C VAL A 576 -6.36 -6.61 36.11
N ASN A 577 -5.92 -7.69 36.77
CA ASN A 577 -5.98 -7.86 38.23
C ASN A 577 -7.38 -7.66 38.88
N GLY A 578 -8.45 -7.97 38.15
CA GLY A 578 -9.84 -7.89 38.66
C GLY A 578 -10.53 -6.55 38.40
N GLU A 579 -9.80 -5.55 37.89
CA GLU A 579 -10.35 -4.25 37.50
C GLU A 579 -10.34 -4.08 35.98
N LEU A 580 -11.34 -3.36 35.46
CA LEU A 580 -11.36 -2.96 34.06
C LEU A 580 -10.43 -1.76 33.87
N VAL A 581 -9.53 -1.82 32.90
CA VAL A 581 -8.62 -0.73 32.51
C VAL A 581 -8.73 -0.47 31.01
N TRP A 582 -8.68 0.79 30.58
CA TRP A 582 -8.65 1.13 29.15
C TRP A 582 -7.28 0.76 28.58
N LYS A 583 -7.31 0.08 27.44
CA LYS A 583 -6.14 -0.18 26.60
C LYS A 583 -6.48 0.13 25.16
N ARG A 584 -5.57 0.68 24.39
CA ARG A 584 -5.73 0.80 22.93
C ARG A 584 -5.90 -0.59 22.27
N LEU A 585 -6.43 -0.62 21.05
CA LEU A 585 -6.72 -1.87 20.36
C LEU A 585 -5.42 -2.63 20.04
N ASP A 586 -4.35 -1.89 19.74
CA ASP A 586 -2.99 -2.40 19.58
C ASP A 586 -2.30 -2.79 20.89
N GLU A 587 -2.76 -2.25 22.02
CA GLU A 587 -2.26 -2.62 23.35
C GLU A 587 -2.83 -3.95 23.86
N LEU A 588 -3.76 -4.56 23.12
CA LEU A 588 -4.21 -5.91 23.41
C LEU A 588 -3.14 -6.94 23.14
N LYS A 589 -2.98 -7.85 24.10
CA LYS A 589 -2.12 -9.01 23.95
C LYS A 589 -2.92 -10.30 24.11
N PRO A 590 -2.54 -11.39 23.42
CA PRO A 590 -3.08 -12.71 23.69
C PRO A 590 -2.98 -13.06 25.18
N GLY A 591 -4.08 -13.53 25.76
CA GLY A 591 -4.17 -13.81 27.20
C GLY A 591 -4.78 -12.68 28.02
N MET A 592 -4.84 -11.45 27.48
CA MET A 592 -5.66 -10.40 28.06
C MET A 592 -7.15 -10.74 27.93
N LYS A 593 -7.89 -10.54 29.01
CA LYS A 593 -9.33 -10.77 29.04
C LYS A 593 -10.03 -9.48 28.64
N VAL A 594 -10.51 -9.42 27.42
CA VAL A 594 -11.37 -8.34 26.94
C VAL A 594 -12.80 -8.68 27.36
N PRO A 595 -13.52 -7.82 28.08
CA PRO A 595 -14.95 -8.01 28.30
C PRO A 595 -15.64 -7.92 26.94
N LEU A 596 -16.21 -9.03 26.48
CA LEU A 596 -16.88 -9.13 25.19
C LEU A 596 -18.24 -8.44 25.17
N GLN A 597 -18.87 -8.34 26.35
CA GLN A 597 -20.17 -7.73 26.53
C GLN A 597 -20.20 -7.10 27.93
N SER A 598 -20.27 -5.78 27.99
CA SER A 598 -20.75 -5.04 29.16
C SER A 598 -22.28 -5.13 29.17
N PRO A 599 -23.01 -4.89 30.28
CA PRO A 599 -24.43 -4.54 30.18
C PRO A 599 -24.54 -3.29 29.28
N GLY A 600 -24.77 -3.55 27.99
CA GLY A 600 -24.62 -2.58 26.92
C GLY A 600 -25.88 -2.41 26.10
N LEU A 601 -26.93 -3.16 26.46
CA LEU A 601 -28.29 -2.84 26.06
C LEU A 601 -28.71 -1.65 26.92
N ILE A 602 -29.04 -0.58 26.22
CA ILE A 602 -29.49 0.69 26.79
C ILE A 602 -31.01 0.64 26.76
N GLY A 603 -31.64 1.03 27.86
CA GLY A 603 -33.07 0.87 28.02
C GLY A 603 -33.52 -0.56 28.37
N ALA A 604 -34.80 -0.67 28.72
CA ALA A 604 -35.41 -1.93 29.13
C ALA A 604 -35.56 -2.91 27.94
N PRO A 605 -35.53 -4.24 28.19
CA PRO A 605 -35.91 -5.23 27.19
C PRO A 605 -37.24 -4.88 26.54
N ARG A 606 -37.29 -4.90 25.21
CA ARG A 606 -38.49 -4.65 24.42
C ARG A 606 -38.81 -5.89 23.61
N THR A 607 -40.08 -6.24 23.55
CA THR A 607 -40.56 -7.27 22.63
C THR A 607 -40.38 -6.76 21.20
N VAL A 608 -39.64 -7.51 20.39
CA VAL A 608 -39.47 -7.25 18.96
C VAL A 608 -40.42 -8.17 18.21
N ASN A 609 -41.43 -7.59 17.58
CA ASN A 609 -42.33 -8.33 16.70
C ASN A 609 -41.63 -8.59 15.36
N LEU A 610 -41.73 -9.83 14.88
CA LEU A 610 -41.18 -10.25 13.61
C LEU A 610 -42.24 -10.05 12.52
N ASP A 611 -41.80 -9.65 11.33
CA ASP A 611 -42.67 -9.69 10.16
C ASP A 611 -42.88 -11.15 9.75
N THR A 612 -44.06 -11.68 10.04
CA THR A 612 -44.46 -13.05 9.72
C THR A 612 -45.22 -13.11 8.39
N THR A 613 -45.20 -12.06 7.58
CA THR A 613 -45.84 -12.04 6.27
C THR A 613 -45.06 -12.96 5.33
N LEU A 614 -45.68 -14.08 4.96
CA LEU A 614 -45.16 -15.02 3.97
C LEU A 614 -46.04 -14.97 2.72
N GLU A 615 -45.41 -14.71 1.58
CA GLU A 615 -46.02 -15.02 0.28
C GLU A 615 -45.80 -16.50 -0.02
N THR A 616 -46.88 -17.29 -0.01
CA THR A 616 -46.83 -18.73 -0.26
C THR A 616 -47.67 -19.12 -1.46
N ASP A 617 -47.21 -20.10 -2.24
CA ASP A 617 -48.00 -20.72 -3.30
C ASP A 617 -49.25 -21.43 -2.75
N PHE A 618 -50.30 -21.58 -3.57
CA PHE A 618 -51.62 -22.12 -3.19
C PHE A 618 -51.59 -23.56 -2.60
N HIS A 619 -50.47 -24.27 -2.74
CA HIS A 619 -50.26 -25.63 -2.23
C HIS A 619 -49.18 -25.73 -1.13
N ALA A 620 -48.71 -24.60 -0.61
CA ALA A 620 -47.75 -24.60 0.48
C ALA A 620 -48.36 -25.18 1.76
N SER A 621 -47.57 -25.97 2.48
CA SER A 621 -47.97 -26.42 3.82
C SER A 621 -48.02 -25.22 4.76
N PRO A 622 -49.00 -25.13 5.68
CA PRO A 622 -49.04 -24.06 6.66
C PRO A 622 -47.78 -24.10 7.51
N VAL A 623 -47.07 -22.97 7.59
CA VAL A 623 -45.89 -22.82 8.47
C VAL A 623 -46.25 -21.78 9.53
N THR A 624 -46.09 -22.15 10.79
CA THR A 624 -46.19 -21.21 11.90
C THR A 624 -44.85 -20.51 12.03
N LEU A 625 -44.82 -19.20 11.77
CA LEU A 625 -43.64 -18.39 12.01
C LEU A 625 -43.63 -17.84 13.44
N PRO A 626 -42.45 -17.68 14.04
CA PRO A 626 -42.35 -16.98 15.32
C PRO A 626 -42.75 -15.52 15.14
N GLU A 627 -43.74 -15.07 15.92
CA GLU A 627 -44.25 -13.68 15.88
C GLU A 627 -43.34 -12.70 16.63
N VAL A 628 -42.44 -13.22 17.48
CA VAL A 628 -41.53 -12.43 18.31
C VAL A 628 -40.12 -13.03 18.32
N MET A 629 -39.12 -12.16 18.44
CA MET A 629 -37.73 -12.59 18.59
C MET A 629 -37.48 -13.12 20.00
N THR A 630 -37.42 -14.44 20.17
CA THR A 630 -37.02 -15.08 21.44
C THR A 630 -35.49 -15.21 21.54
N PRO A 631 -34.91 -15.33 22.76
CA PRO A 631 -33.49 -15.60 22.93
C PRO A 631 -33.01 -16.85 22.18
N GLU A 632 -33.82 -17.91 22.18
CA GLU A 632 -33.54 -19.19 21.53
C GLU A 632 -33.52 -19.05 20.00
N LEU A 633 -34.49 -18.33 19.43
CA LEU A 633 -34.54 -18.04 17.99
C LEU A 633 -33.38 -17.14 17.57
N ALA A 634 -33.06 -16.10 18.35
CA ALA A 634 -31.93 -15.22 18.09
C ALA A 634 -30.60 -15.99 18.11
N TYR A 635 -30.45 -16.94 19.04
CA TYR A 635 -29.26 -17.79 19.13
C TYR A 635 -29.14 -18.72 17.91
N LEU A 636 -30.24 -19.32 17.45
CA LEU A 636 -30.27 -20.19 16.27
C LEU A 636 -29.95 -19.42 14.98
N ILE A 637 -30.51 -18.23 14.79
CA ILE A 637 -30.21 -17.34 13.65
C ILE A 637 -28.74 -16.94 13.67
N GLY A 638 -28.19 -16.60 14.84
CA GLY A 638 -26.77 -16.28 14.99
C GLY A 638 -25.85 -17.42 14.58
N LEU A 639 -26.18 -18.66 14.97
CA LEU A 639 -25.45 -19.85 14.54
C LEU A 639 -25.54 -20.09 13.04
N PHE A 640 -26.71 -19.85 12.45
CA PHE A 640 -26.91 -19.99 11.01
C PHE A 640 -26.11 -18.96 10.21
N MET A 641 -26.07 -17.70 10.68
CA MET A 641 -25.27 -16.66 10.03
C MET A 641 -23.75 -16.88 10.17
N GLY A 642 -23.31 -17.53 11.23
CA GLY A 642 -21.89 -17.78 11.50
C GLY A 642 -21.31 -18.94 10.68
N ASP A 643 -21.91 -20.12 10.80
CA ASP A 643 -21.39 -21.39 10.25
C ASP A 643 -22.47 -22.20 9.51
N GLY A 644 -23.60 -21.56 9.21
CA GLY A 644 -24.73 -22.18 8.51
C GLY A 644 -24.62 -22.08 7.00
N SER A 645 -25.28 -23.00 6.31
CA SER A 645 -25.54 -22.92 4.88
C SER A 645 -26.94 -23.40 4.57
N LEU A 646 -27.56 -22.79 3.57
CA LEU A 646 -28.88 -23.17 3.08
C LEU A 646 -28.72 -24.09 1.86
N LYS A 647 -29.48 -25.19 1.85
CA LYS A 647 -29.80 -25.96 0.64
C LYS A 647 -31.30 -25.89 0.40
N GLU A 648 -31.69 -26.25 -0.81
CA GLU A 648 -33.08 -26.22 -1.31
C GLU A 648 -34.12 -26.80 -0.33
N ARG A 649 -33.76 -27.77 0.53
CA ARG A 649 -34.67 -28.36 1.54
C ARG A 649 -34.05 -28.58 2.92
N SER A 650 -32.93 -27.94 3.23
CA SER A 650 -32.27 -28.18 4.53
C SER A 650 -31.34 -27.04 4.92
N LEU A 651 -31.26 -26.79 6.22
CA LEU A 651 -30.21 -26.00 6.85
C LEU A 651 -29.07 -26.94 7.27
N ARG A 652 -27.81 -26.54 7.03
CA ARG A 652 -26.63 -27.28 7.49
C ARG A 652 -25.75 -26.37 8.33
N PHE A 653 -25.22 -26.90 9.43
CA PHE A 653 -24.27 -26.20 10.29
C PHE A 653 -22.93 -26.96 10.31
N ALA A 654 -21.82 -26.26 10.10
CA ALA A 654 -20.48 -26.85 10.10
C ALA A 654 -19.83 -26.78 11.50
N LEU A 655 -20.31 -27.60 12.43
CA LEU A 655 -19.87 -27.56 13.83
C LEU A 655 -18.83 -28.65 14.12
N ALA A 656 -17.60 -28.27 14.50
CA ALA A 656 -16.55 -29.23 14.86
C ALA A 656 -16.71 -29.82 16.29
N ASP A 657 -17.45 -29.14 17.16
CA ASP A 657 -17.60 -29.51 18.57
C ASP A 657 -18.87 -30.35 18.86
N ARG A 658 -18.71 -31.52 19.49
CA ARG A 658 -19.81 -32.46 19.79
C ARG A 658 -20.77 -31.97 20.88
N SER A 659 -20.36 -31.06 21.75
CA SER A 659 -21.25 -30.49 22.78
C SER A 659 -22.18 -29.44 22.16
N LEU A 660 -21.63 -28.63 21.25
CA LEU A 660 -22.38 -27.65 20.49
C LEU A 660 -23.38 -28.32 19.54
N GLN A 661 -22.98 -29.40 18.85
CA GLN A 661 -23.90 -30.20 18.03
C GLN A 661 -25.14 -30.67 18.82
N ARG A 662 -24.96 -31.15 20.06
CA ARG A 662 -26.07 -31.59 20.92
C ARG A 662 -26.93 -30.43 21.39
N HIS A 663 -26.34 -29.29 21.70
CA HIS A 663 -27.06 -28.09 22.11
C HIS A 663 -27.92 -27.53 20.97
N VAL A 664 -27.37 -27.46 19.75
CA VAL A 664 -28.11 -27.02 18.55
C VAL A 664 -29.22 -28.00 18.20
N ALA A 665 -28.99 -29.31 18.32
CA ALA A 665 -30.05 -30.30 18.15
C ALA A 665 -31.21 -30.10 19.14
N ALA A 666 -30.92 -29.84 20.41
CA ALA A 666 -31.96 -29.57 21.42
C ALA A 666 -32.69 -28.23 21.21
N LEU A 667 -32.00 -27.20 20.71
CA LEU A 667 -32.60 -25.91 20.33
C LEU A 667 -33.56 -26.06 19.15
N LEU A 668 -33.18 -26.84 18.14
CA LEU A 668 -34.01 -27.15 16.97
C LEU A 668 -35.23 -28.01 17.29
N GLU A 669 -35.29 -28.63 18.48
CA GLU A 669 -36.49 -29.31 18.99
C GLU A 669 -37.43 -28.35 19.74
N GLN A 670 -36.98 -27.13 20.06
CA GLN A 670 -37.70 -26.12 20.86
C GLN A 670 -38.18 -24.91 20.05
N VAL A 671 -37.49 -24.61 18.95
CA VAL A 671 -37.81 -23.57 17.95
C VAL A 671 -38.53 -24.22 16.78
#